data_AF-A0A5F5PWB0-F1
#
_entry.id   AF-A0A5F5PWB0-F1
#
_cell.length_a   1.000
_cell.length_b   1.000
_cell.length_c   1.000
_cell.angle_alpha   90.00
_cell.angle_beta   90.00
_cell.angle_gamma   90.00
#
_symmetry.space_group_name_H-M   'P 1'
#
loop_
_entity.id
_entity.type
_entity.pdbx_description
1 polymer ?
#
loop_
_entity_poly.entity_id
_entity_poly.type
_entity_poly.pdbx_seq_one_letter_code
_entity_poly.pdbx_strand_id
1 'polypeptide(L)'
;MAEAHQAVAFQFTVTPDGVDFQLSREALKHVYLSGINSWKKRLIRIKVWQCGRGKTRHERGIRTQQNGILRGVYPGSPTSWLVVIMATVGSSYCNVDISMGLVCHIQRCLPEGCGPYQTPQTRALLSMAIFSTGVWMTGIFFFRQTLKLLLSYHGWMFEMHGQTSHFTKVWAICVRLLSSRRPMLYSFQTSLPKLPVPSVPATIQRYLESVRPLLDNEEYYRMEMLAKEFQDKTAPRLQKYLVLKSWWATNYVSDWWEEYIYLRGRTPLVVNSNYYVMDFVLVKNTDVQAARLGNIVHAMIMYRRKLDREEIKPVMALGMVPMCSYQMERMFNTTRIPGKKTDVLQHLSDSRHVAVYHKGRFFKVWLYEGSRLLKPRDLEMQFQRILDDPSLPQPGEERLAALTAGGRVEWAQARQAFFGSGKNKASLDAIERAAFFVALDEESHHYDPEDEASLSLYGKALLHGNCYNRWFDKSFTLISFKNGHVGLNTEHAWADAPIIGHLWEFVLGTDTFHLGYTEAGHCIGKSNSMLAPPQRLQWDIPDQCQAVIESSYQVAKALADDVELYCFQFLPFGKGLIKKCRTSPDAFVQIALQLAHFRDRGRFCLTYEASMTRMFREGRTETVRSCTSESTAFVQAMVEGTHMKAHLQNLFRKASEKHQNMYRLAMTGSGIDRHLFCLYVVSKYLGVSSPFLAEVLSEPWRLSTSQIAQFQIRMFDPDQYPNHLGPGGGFGPVADDGYGVSYMIAGENTIFFHVSSKFSSSETNAQRFGNHIRQALLDIADLFQVPKADS
;
A
#
# COMPACT_ATOMS: atom_id res chain seq x y z
N MET A 1 3.31 -11.37 10.02
CA MET A 1 3.11 -12.79 10.40
C MET A 1 3.71 -13.10 11.78
N ALA A 2 4.83 -12.47 12.17
CA ALA A 2 5.25 -12.40 13.58
C ALA A 2 4.21 -11.72 14.51
N GLU A 3 3.37 -10.82 13.99
CA GLU A 3 2.28 -10.18 14.76
C GLU A 3 1.02 -11.06 14.93
N ALA A 4 0.90 -12.18 14.19
CA ALA A 4 -0.23 -13.11 14.38
C ALA A 4 -0.17 -13.84 15.75
N HIS A 5 1.00 -13.81 16.41
CA HIS A 5 1.22 -14.40 17.73
C HIS A 5 0.52 -13.68 18.87
N GLN A 6 0.27 -12.38 18.75
CA GLN A 6 -0.42 -11.62 19.81
C GLN A 6 -1.95 -11.77 19.78
N ALA A 7 -2.51 -12.48 18.78
CA ALA A 7 -3.93 -12.82 18.74
C ALA A 7 -4.31 -14.05 19.61
N VAL A 8 -3.36 -14.63 20.35
CA VAL A 8 -3.58 -15.79 21.24
C VAL A 8 -4.02 -15.32 22.63
N ALA A 9 -5.24 -14.76 22.70
CA ALA A 9 -5.95 -14.56 23.95
C ALA A 9 -7.46 -14.74 23.73
N PHE A 10 -7.85 -15.93 23.27
CA PHE A 10 -9.23 -16.39 23.32
C PHE A 10 -9.24 -17.81 23.89
N GLN A 11 -9.47 -17.92 25.19
CA GLN A 11 -9.91 -19.16 25.81
C GLN A 11 -11.41 -19.31 25.60
N PHE A 12 -11.84 -20.45 25.07
CA PHE A 12 -13.22 -20.91 25.14
C PHE A 12 -13.24 -22.39 25.53
N THR A 13 -14.13 -22.70 26.47
CA THR A 13 -14.37 -24.02 27.06
C THR A 13 -15.16 -24.90 26.10
N VAL A 14 -14.81 -26.19 26.00
CA VAL A 14 -15.53 -27.20 25.21
C VAL A 14 -16.31 -28.11 26.17
N THR A 15 -17.62 -28.24 25.95
CA THR A 15 -18.47 -29.23 26.64
C THR A 15 -18.51 -30.55 25.86
N PRO A 16 -18.69 -31.70 26.54
CA PRO A 16 -18.74 -33.01 25.91
C PRO A 16 -20.18 -33.29 25.48
N ASP A 17 -20.47 -33.44 24.17
CA ASP A 17 -21.54 -34.31 23.63
C ASP A 17 -21.65 -34.22 22.10
N GLY A 18 -21.25 -35.29 21.40
CA GLY A 18 -21.81 -35.71 20.11
C GLY A 18 -21.46 -34.95 18.82
N VAL A 19 -21.55 -35.65 17.68
CA VAL A 19 -21.40 -35.09 16.33
C VAL A 19 -22.69 -34.39 15.92
N ASP A 20 -22.72 -33.07 16.08
CA ASP A 20 -23.80 -32.19 15.66
C ASP A 20 -23.33 -31.34 14.46
N PHE A 21 -24.16 -31.19 13.42
CA PHE A 21 -23.85 -30.37 12.24
C PHE A 21 -24.03 -28.88 12.59
N GLN A 22 -23.22 -28.39 13.53
CA GLN A 22 -23.23 -27.01 13.96
C GLN A 22 -22.55 -26.12 12.93
N LEU A 23 -23.36 -25.55 12.04
CA LEU A 23 -23.02 -24.29 11.39
C LEU A 23 -22.70 -23.28 12.48
N SER A 24 -21.42 -22.96 12.65
CA SER A 24 -20.98 -21.99 13.67
C SER A 24 -21.63 -20.65 13.34
N ARG A 25 -22.57 -20.23 14.21
CA ARG A 25 -23.23 -18.92 14.11
C ARG A 25 -22.20 -17.80 14.10
N GLU A 26 -21.06 -17.99 14.77
CA GLU A 26 -19.98 -17.02 14.82
C GLU A 26 -19.22 -16.92 13.49
N ALA A 27 -18.83 -18.05 12.88
CA ALA A 27 -18.21 -18.04 11.55
C ALA A 27 -19.15 -17.46 10.49
N LEU A 28 -20.44 -17.82 10.51
CA LEU A 28 -21.45 -17.24 9.63
C LEU A 28 -21.66 -15.74 9.89
N LYS A 29 -21.66 -15.31 11.15
CA LYS A 29 -21.72 -13.88 11.53
C LYS A 29 -20.52 -13.14 10.95
N HIS A 30 -19.31 -13.71 10.98
CA HIS A 30 -18.13 -13.05 10.39
C HIS A 30 -18.13 -13.05 8.86
N VAL A 31 -18.66 -14.09 8.20
CA VAL A 31 -18.93 -14.06 6.75
C VAL A 31 -19.96 -12.97 6.42
N TYR A 32 -21.03 -12.89 7.20
CA TYR A 32 -22.06 -11.86 7.08
C TYR A 32 -21.50 -10.46 7.34
N LEU A 33 -20.66 -10.26 8.36
CA LEU A 33 -19.98 -9.00 8.66
C LEU A 33 -19.00 -8.62 7.55
N SER A 34 -18.27 -9.57 6.95
CA SER A 34 -17.45 -9.33 5.76
C SER A 34 -18.30 -8.88 4.58
N GLY A 35 -19.47 -9.50 4.40
CA GLY A 35 -20.52 -9.07 3.47
C GLY A 35 -21.00 -7.65 3.77
N ILE A 36 -21.40 -7.35 5.01
CA ILE A 36 -21.81 -6.00 5.43
C ILE A 36 -20.69 -5.01 5.21
N ASN A 37 -19.44 -5.34 5.52
CA ASN A 37 -18.30 -4.44 5.33
C ASN A 37 -18.07 -4.16 3.84
N SER A 38 -18.18 -5.18 2.99
CA SER A 38 -18.20 -5.04 1.53
C SER A 38 -19.35 -4.14 1.04
N TRP A 39 -20.56 -4.35 1.58
CA TRP A 39 -21.74 -3.54 1.27
C TRP A 39 -21.64 -2.12 1.82
N LYS A 40 -21.13 -1.90 3.04
CA LYS A 40 -20.85 -0.59 3.64
C LYS A 40 -19.78 0.13 2.84
N LYS A 41 -18.70 -0.53 2.41
CA LYS A 41 -17.70 0.04 1.50
C LYS A 41 -18.34 0.45 0.17
N ARG A 42 -19.20 -0.39 -0.40
CA ARG A 42 -19.97 -0.08 -1.62
C ARG A 42 -20.94 1.09 -1.41
N LEU A 43 -21.60 1.14 -0.25
CA LEU A 43 -22.56 2.17 0.13
C LEU A 43 -21.88 3.47 0.57
N ILE A 44 -20.67 3.47 1.11
CA ILE A 44 -19.88 4.68 1.40
C ILE A 44 -19.42 5.29 0.08
N ARG A 45 -18.97 4.46 -0.88
CA ARG A 45 -18.70 4.90 -2.26
C ARG A 45 -19.96 5.44 -2.96
N ILE A 46 -21.16 5.05 -2.51
CA ILE A 46 -22.44 5.67 -2.90
C ILE A 46 -22.81 6.83 -1.97
N LYS A 47 -22.52 6.86 -0.66
CA LYS A 47 -22.93 7.89 0.31
C LYS A 47 -22.06 9.15 0.30
N VAL A 48 -20.89 9.10 -0.34
CA VAL A 48 -20.21 10.33 -0.83
C VAL A 48 -21.17 11.18 -1.70
N TRP A 49 -22.24 10.59 -2.22
CA TRP A 49 -23.38 11.25 -2.91
C TRP A 49 -24.33 12.03 -1.98
N GLN A 50 -24.38 11.76 -0.67
CA GLN A 50 -25.47 12.26 0.20
C GLN A 50 -25.04 13.14 1.38
N CYS A 51 -23.82 13.00 1.90
CA CYS A 51 -23.35 13.82 3.03
C CYS A 51 -22.84 15.20 2.58
N GLY A 52 -23.64 15.84 1.72
CA GLY A 52 -23.39 17.02 0.90
C GLY A 52 -24.23 18.25 1.25
N ARG A 53 -24.82 18.39 2.45
CA ARG A 53 -25.60 19.59 2.83
C ARG A 53 -24.82 20.55 3.72
N GLY A 54 -24.17 21.53 3.10
CA GLY A 54 -23.51 22.68 3.75
C GLY A 54 -23.31 23.75 2.68
N LYS A 55 -23.72 25.00 2.96
CA LYS A 55 -24.09 26.06 1.99
C LYS A 55 -23.02 26.56 1.00
N THR A 56 -21.82 25.98 0.91
CA THR A 56 -20.75 26.38 -0.03
C THR A 56 -20.30 25.24 -0.97
N ARG A 57 -21.25 24.40 -1.39
CA ARG A 57 -21.02 23.05 -1.97
C ARG A 57 -21.25 22.87 -3.47
N HIS A 58 -21.52 23.91 -4.26
CA HIS A 58 -22.14 23.65 -5.57
C HIS A 58 -21.21 22.97 -6.59
N GLU A 59 -20.00 23.49 -6.85
CA GLU A 59 -19.15 22.95 -7.94
C GLU A 59 -18.47 21.61 -7.64
N ARG A 60 -18.02 21.41 -6.38
CA ARG A 60 -17.30 20.19 -5.98
C ARG A 60 -18.25 19.00 -5.83
N GLY A 61 -19.47 19.24 -5.33
CA GLY A 61 -20.53 18.22 -5.27
C GLY A 61 -20.96 17.76 -6.67
N ILE A 62 -21.14 18.69 -7.60
CA ILE A 62 -21.56 18.39 -8.97
C ILE A 62 -20.53 17.52 -9.71
N ARG A 63 -19.23 17.87 -9.68
CA ARG A 63 -18.19 17.04 -10.34
C ARG A 63 -18.04 15.66 -9.73
N THR A 64 -18.10 15.55 -8.40
CA THR A 64 -18.02 14.24 -7.72
C THR A 64 -19.22 13.35 -8.08
N GLN A 65 -20.41 13.95 -8.21
CA GLN A 65 -21.62 13.28 -8.66
C GLN A 65 -21.53 12.85 -10.13
N GLN A 66 -21.03 13.71 -11.02
CA GLN A 66 -20.78 13.38 -12.43
C GLN A 66 -19.77 12.23 -12.57
N ASN A 67 -18.65 12.29 -11.84
CA ASN A 67 -17.62 11.25 -11.83
C ASN A 67 -18.17 9.92 -11.32
N GLY A 68 -19.00 9.93 -10.27
CA GLY A 68 -19.66 8.74 -9.75
C GLY A 68 -20.58 8.07 -10.78
N ILE A 69 -21.32 8.86 -11.57
CA ILE A 69 -22.15 8.38 -12.67
C ILE A 69 -21.26 7.83 -13.80
N LEU A 70 -20.25 8.59 -14.24
CA LEU A 70 -19.31 8.20 -15.31
C LEU A 70 -18.59 6.88 -14.98
N ARG A 71 -18.09 6.73 -13.75
CA ARG A 71 -17.53 5.46 -13.25
C ARG A 71 -18.60 4.37 -13.18
N GLY A 72 -19.77 4.73 -12.67
CA GLY A 72 -20.94 3.84 -12.51
C GLY A 72 -21.42 3.23 -13.82
N VAL A 73 -21.12 3.84 -14.97
CA VAL A 73 -21.52 3.39 -16.31
C VAL A 73 -20.35 2.93 -17.20
N TYR A 74 -19.10 3.08 -16.76
CA TYR A 74 -17.90 2.57 -17.47
C TYR A 74 -17.99 1.07 -17.78
N PRO A 75 -17.65 0.59 -19.00
CA PRO A 75 -16.98 1.30 -20.10
C PRO A 75 -17.89 2.15 -21.00
N GLY A 76 -19.19 2.21 -20.72
CA GLY A 76 -20.12 3.11 -21.40
C GLY A 76 -19.88 4.59 -21.09
N SER A 77 -20.49 5.46 -21.88
CA SER A 77 -20.45 6.92 -21.73
C SER A 77 -21.84 7.54 -21.96
N PRO A 78 -22.10 8.77 -21.47
CA PRO A 78 -23.33 9.49 -21.79
C PRO A 78 -23.57 9.62 -23.30
N THR A 79 -22.51 9.77 -24.09
CA THR A 79 -22.59 9.78 -25.56
C THR A 79 -23.08 8.44 -26.10
N SER A 80 -22.59 7.30 -25.59
CA SER A 80 -23.08 5.98 -26.02
C SER A 80 -24.56 5.77 -25.65
N TRP A 81 -25.01 6.30 -24.51
CA TRP A 81 -26.42 6.26 -24.12
C TRP A 81 -27.29 7.08 -25.09
N LEU A 82 -26.86 8.28 -25.44
CA LEU A 82 -27.53 9.11 -26.45
C LEU A 82 -27.59 8.42 -27.81
N VAL A 83 -26.53 7.74 -28.24
CA VAL A 83 -26.52 6.96 -29.49
C VAL A 83 -27.57 5.85 -29.46
N VAL A 84 -27.72 5.10 -28.36
CA VAL A 84 -28.75 4.06 -28.23
C VAL A 84 -30.17 4.67 -28.28
N ILE A 85 -30.38 5.83 -27.64
CA ILE A 85 -31.65 6.56 -27.73
C ILE A 85 -31.93 7.00 -29.17
N MET A 86 -30.97 7.66 -29.82
CA MET A 86 -31.13 8.15 -31.19
C MET A 86 -31.36 7.02 -32.18
N ALA A 87 -30.70 5.86 -31.99
CA ALA A 87 -30.93 4.67 -32.80
C ALA A 87 -32.35 4.11 -32.61
N THR A 88 -32.82 4.04 -31.36
CA THR A 88 -34.19 3.56 -31.05
C THR A 88 -35.25 4.50 -31.61
N VAL A 89 -35.09 5.80 -31.41
CA VAL A 89 -36.00 6.84 -31.93
C VAL A 89 -35.97 6.87 -33.46
N GLY A 90 -34.79 6.87 -34.07
CA GLY A 90 -34.62 6.86 -35.52
C GLY A 90 -35.24 5.62 -36.17
N SER A 91 -35.09 4.45 -35.54
CA SER A 91 -35.73 3.22 -36.01
C SER A 91 -37.26 3.31 -35.98
N SER A 92 -37.82 3.91 -34.92
CA SER A 92 -39.26 4.16 -34.84
C SER A 92 -39.75 5.09 -35.94
N TYR A 93 -38.98 6.12 -36.33
CA TYR A 93 -39.30 6.98 -37.46
C TYR A 93 -39.23 6.25 -38.81
N CYS A 94 -38.36 5.25 -38.93
CA CYS A 94 -38.27 4.38 -40.11
C CYS A 94 -39.29 3.23 -40.11
N ASN A 95 -40.27 3.21 -39.18
CA ASN A 95 -41.25 2.13 -39.00
C ASN A 95 -40.63 0.74 -38.73
N VAL A 96 -39.44 0.69 -38.13
CA VAL A 96 -38.78 -0.55 -37.70
C VAL A 96 -38.79 -0.63 -36.17
N ASP A 97 -39.44 -1.65 -35.60
CA ASP A 97 -39.48 -1.85 -34.15
C ASP A 97 -38.34 -2.75 -33.67
N ILE A 98 -37.21 -2.14 -33.28
CA ILE A 98 -36.07 -2.84 -32.66
C ILE A 98 -36.43 -3.41 -31.28
N SER A 99 -37.47 -2.89 -30.61
CA SER A 99 -37.87 -3.31 -29.27
C SER A 99 -38.74 -4.56 -29.25
N MET A 100 -39.17 -5.06 -30.42
CA MET A 100 -40.08 -6.21 -30.54
C MET A 100 -41.34 -6.08 -29.66
N GLY A 101 -41.94 -4.88 -29.64
CA GLY A 101 -43.16 -4.57 -28.87
C GLY A 101 -42.94 -4.16 -27.42
N LEU A 102 -41.71 -4.19 -26.89
CA LEU A 102 -41.42 -3.82 -25.50
C LEU A 102 -41.66 -2.34 -25.21
N VAL A 103 -41.38 -1.44 -26.16
CA VAL A 103 -41.67 -0.01 -26.00
C VAL A 103 -43.16 0.23 -25.82
N CYS A 104 -44.00 -0.45 -26.61
CA CYS A 104 -45.46 -0.39 -26.49
C CYS A 104 -45.96 -0.94 -25.14
N HIS A 105 -45.32 -2.00 -24.63
CA HIS A 105 -45.65 -2.54 -23.32
C HIS A 105 -45.30 -1.56 -22.20
N ILE A 106 -44.10 -0.96 -22.23
CA ILE A 106 -43.68 0.07 -21.27
C ILE A 106 -44.65 1.27 -21.31
N GLN A 107 -45.07 1.69 -22.51
CA GLN A 107 -46.01 2.80 -22.69
C GLN A 107 -47.37 2.56 -22.03
N ARG A 108 -47.84 1.31 -22.00
CA ARG A 108 -49.09 0.89 -21.34
C ARG A 108 -48.96 0.83 -19.81
N CYS A 109 -47.76 0.60 -19.28
CA CYS A 109 -47.50 0.53 -17.84
C CYS A 109 -47.24 1.91 -17.20
N LEU A 110 -47.12 2.98 -17.99
CA LEU A 110 -46.94 4.34 -17.46
C LEU A 110 -48.26 4.89 -16.91
N PRO A 111 -48.29 5.46 -15.68
CA PRO A 111 -49.52 5.90 -15.03
C PRO A 111 -50.20 7.04 -15.77
N GLU A 112 -51.53 6.95 -15.87
CA GLU A 112 -52.38 7.98 -16.47
C GLU A 112 -52.81 8.98 -15.38
N GLY A 113 -52.07 10.07 -15.20
CA GLY A 113 -52.36 11.06 -14.14
C GLY A 113 -51.73 12.43 -14.36
N CYS A 114 -52.48 13.49 -13.99
CA CYS A 114 -52.31 14.91 -14.34
C CYS A 114 -50.89 15.49 -14.20
N GLY A 115 -50.26 15.75 -15.35
CA GLY A 115 -49.03 16.52 -15.45
C GLY A 115 -48.76 16.93 -16.92
N PRO A 116 -47.88 17.91 -17.17
CA PRO A 116 -47.67 18.53 -18.50
C PRO A 116 -47.05 17.62 -19.59
N TYR A 117 -46.98 16.30 -19.36
CA TYR A 117 -46.33 15.29 -20.22
C TYR A 117 -47.33 14.43 -21.04
N GLN A 118 -48.46 15.01 -21.45
CA GLN A 118 -49.65 14.24 -21.89
C GLN A 118 -49.86 14.08 -23.42
N THR A 119 -48.91 14.41 -24.29
CA THR A 119 -49.09 14.06 -25.71
C THR A 119 -48.71 12.59 -25.98
N PRO A 120 -49.41 11.86 -26.86
CA PRO A 120 -49.04 10.49 -27.25
C PRO A 120 -47.57 10.38 -27.70
N GLN A 121 -47.05 11.44 -28.32
CA GLN A 121 -45.66 11.58 -28.73
C GLN A 121 -44.70 11.62 -27.53
N THR A 122 -45.00 12.40 -26.48
CA THR A 122 -44.17 12.43 -25.26
C THR A 122 -44.15 11.10 -24.51
N ARG A 123 -45.28 10.37 -24.46
CA ARG A 123 -45.34 9.01 -23.88
C ARG A 123 -44.50 8.01 -24.68
N ALA A 124 -44.55 8.07 -26.01
CA ALA A 124 -43.74 7.22 -26.88
C ALA A 124 -42.23 7.51 -26.70
N LEU A 125 -41.83 8.79 -26.68
CA LEU A 125 -40.45 9.22 -26.45
C LEU A 125 -39.93 8.78 -25.07
N LEU A 126 -40.73 8.93 -24.02
CA LEU A 126 -40.36 8.47 -22.67
C LEU A 126 -40.20 6.95 -22.61
N SER A 127 -41.10 6.20 -23.25
CA SER A 127 -41.04 4.74 -23.30
C SER A 127 -39.81 4.25 -24.07
N MET A 128 -39.49 4.90 -25.20
CA MET A 128 -38.24 4.65 -25.94
C MET A 128 -37.00 4.99 -25.12
N ALA A 129 -37.00 6.07 -24.35
CA ALA A 129 -35.89 6.44 -23.48
C ALA A 129 -35.69 5.43 -22.34
N ILE A 130 -36.77 4.95 -21.70
CA ILE A 130 -36.72 3.91 -20.67
C ILE A 130 -36.16 2.61 -21.26
N PHE A 131 -36.70 2.15 -22.39
CA PHE A 131 -36.23 0.96 -23.09
C PHE A 131 -34.74 1.08 -23.46
N SER A 132 -34.35 2.17 -24.12
CA SER A 132 -32.97 2.46 -24.53
C SER A 132 -32.02 2.46 -23.33
N THR A 133 -32.45 3.02 -22.20
CA THR A 133 -31.66 3.02 -20.96
C THR A 133 -31.50 1.60 -20.41
N GLY A 134 -32.54 0.78 -20.44
CA GLY A 134 -32.48 -0.64 -20.05
C GLY A 134 -31.52 -1.44 -20.93
N VAL A 135 -31.62 -1.30 -22.25
CA VAL A 135 -30.69 -1.92 -23.21
C VAL A 135 -29.26 -1.47 -22.96
N TRP A 136 -29.04 -0.17 -22.79
CA TRP A 136 -27.71 0.39 -22.53
C TRP A 136 -27.10 -0.11 -21.21
N MET A 137 -27.88 -0.13 -20.13
CA MET A 137 -27.44 -0.66 -18.83
C MET A 137 -27.12 -2.16 -18.88
N THR A 138 -27.93 -2.93 -19.62
CA THR A 138 -27.70 -4.37 -19.86
C THR A 138 -26.42 -4.59 -20.67
N GLY A 139 -26.21 -3.78 -21.70
CA GLY A 139 -24.96 -3.74 -22.47
C GLY A 139 -23.77 -3.47 -21.56
N ILE A 140 -23.79 -2.41 -20.75
CA ILE A 140 -22.71 -2.11 -19.79
C ILE A 140 -22.46 -3.28 -18.84
N PHE A 141 -23.51 -3.90 -18.32
CA PHE A 141 -23.37 -5.07 -17.45
C PHE A 141 -22.63 -6.20 -18.17
N PHE A 142 -23.05 -6.54 -19.40
CA PHE A 142 -22.39 -7.56 -20.22
C PHE A 142 -20.92 -7.21 -20.48
N PHE A 143 -20.64 -5.99 -20.94
CA PHE A 143 -19.27 -5.50 -21.15
C PHE A 143 -18.39 -5.65 -19.90
N ARG A 144 -18.94 -5.32 -18.72
CA ARG A 144 -18.21 -5.47 -17.45
C ARG A 144 -17.92 -6.92 -17.12
N GLN A 145 -18.88 -7.83 -17.31
CA GLN A 145 -18.65 -9.25 -17.06
C GLN A 145 -17.64 -9.83 -18.05
N THR A 146 -17.72 -9.45 -19.32
CA THR A 146 -16.74 -9.85 -20.35
C THR A 146 -15.35 -9.34 -20.01
N LEU A 147 -15.21 -8.06 -19.66
CA LEU A 147 -13.92 -7.51 -19.25
C LEU A 147 -13.39 -8.21 -17.99
N LYS A 148 -14.25 -8.50 -17.02
CA LYS A 148 -13.87 -9.24 -15.81
C LYS A 148 -13.41 -10.66 -16.12
N LEU A 149 -14.09 -11.36 -17.04
CA LEU A 149 -13.70 -12.69 -17.49
C LEU A 149 -12.34 -12.65 -18.17
N LEU A 150 -12.12 -11.69 -19.07
CA LEU A 150 -10.83 -11.49 -19.73
C LEU A 150 -9.72 -11.18 -18.71
N LEU A 151 -9.98 -10.28 -17.76
CA LEU A 151 -9.00 -9.94 -16.72
C LEU A 151 -8.79 -11.07 -15.70
N SER A 152 -9.64 -12.11 -15.67
CA SER A 152 -9.42 -13.30 -14.85
C SER A 152 -8.39 -14.26 -15.48
N TYR A 153 -8.08 -14.10 -16.77
CA TYR A 153 -7.03 -14.87 -17.42
C TYR A 153 -5.65 -14.31 -17.09
N HIS A 154 -4.81 -15.15 -16.49
CA HIS A 154 -3.44 -14.82 -16.09
C HIS A 154 -2.38 -15.69 -16.77
N GLY A 155 -2.77 -16.56 -17.73
CA GLY A 155 -1.83 -17.46 -18.41
C GLY A 155 -0.69 -16.72 -19.11
N TRP A 156 -0.96 -15.51 -19.60
CA TRP A 156 0.02 -14.61 -20.20
C TRP A 156 1.24 -14.31 -19.31
N MET A 157 1.13 -14.43 -17.98
CA MET A 157 2.27 -14.22 -17.06
C MET A 157 3.26 -15.38 -17.05
N PHE A 158 2.80 -16.58 -17.40
CA PHE A 158 3.61 -17.79 -17.37
C PHE A 158 4.23 -18.10 -18.74
N GLU A 159 3.85 -17.37 -19.79
CA GLU A 159 4.48 -17.47 -21.11
C GLU A 159 5.88 -16.86 -21.12
N MET A 160 6.82 -17.51 -21.80
CA MET A 160 8.18 -16.98 -21.95
C MET A 160 8.17 -15.73 -22.83
N HIS A 161 9.04 -14.78 -22.50
CA HIS A 161 9.17 -13.55 -23.27
C HIS A 161 9.55 -13.87 -24.73
N GLY A 162 8.80 -13.31 -25.69
CA GLY A 162 8.99 -13.58 -27.13
C GLY A 162 8.24 -14.82 -27.66
N GLN A 163 7.71 -15.69 -26.80
CA GLN A 163 6.93 -16.88 -27.18
C GLN A 163 5.45 -16.74 -26.77
N THR A 164 4.84 -15.59 -27.09
CA THR A 164 3.43 -15.36 -26.76
C THR A 164 2.51 -16.22 -27.61
N SER A 165 1.60 -16.96 -27.00
CA SER A 165 0.66 -17.83 -27.72
C SER A 165 -0.32 -17.02 -28.57
N HIS A 166 -0.86 -17.62 -29.65
CA HIS A 166 -1.91 -16.98 -30.45
C HIS A 166 -3.13 -16.64 -29.59
N PHE A 167 -3.46 -17.49 -28.61
CA PHE A 167 -4.53 -17.24 -27.65
C PHE A 167 -4.27 -15.97 -26.83
N THR A 168 -3.08 -15.82 -26.24
CA THR A 168 -2.70 -14.62 -25.48
C THR A 168 -2.67 -13.36 -26.35
N LYS A 169 -2.24 -13.46 -27.61
CA LYS A 169 -2.31 -12.32 -28.55
C LYS A 169 -3.76 -11.88 -28.82
N VAL A 170 -4.67 -12.83 -29.06
CA VAL A 170 -6.10 -12.55 -29.26
C VAL A 170 -6.69 -11.95 -27.99
N TRP A 171 -6.43 -12.55 -26.83
CA TRP A 171 -6.84 -12.02 -25.52
C TRP A 171 -6.37 -10.57 -25.31
N ALA A 172 -5.11 -10.28 -25.59
CA ALA A 172 -4.54 -8.94 -25.45
C ALA A 172 -5.23 -7.91 -26.36
N ILE A 173 -5.56 -8.30 -27.60
CA ILE A 173 -6.34 -7.47 -28.53
C ILE A 173 -7.74 -7.22 -27.94
N CYS A 174 -8.43 -8.26 -27.45
CA CYS A 174 -9.75 -8.12 -26.83
C CYS A 174 -9.72 -7.19 -25.61
N VAL A 175 -8.75 -7.35 -24.71
CA VAL A 175 -8.59 -6.48 -23.52
C VAL A 175 -8.36 -5.03 -23.95
N ARG A 176 -7.52 -4.79 -24.96
CA ARG A 176 -7.27 -3.44 -25.49
C ARG A 176 -8.49 -2.83 -26.15
N LEU A 177 -9.28 -3.59 -26.89
CA LEU A 177 -10.51 -3.12 -27.55
C LEU A 177 -11.61 -2.80 -26.54
N LEU A 178 -11.74 -3.60 -25.48
CA LEU A 178 -12.79 -3.46 -24.47
C LEU A 178 -12.41 -2.49 -23.33
N SER A 179 -11.13 -2.16 -23.21
CA SER A 179 -10.66 -1.10 -22.32
C SER A 179 -10.83 0.25 -23.01
N SER A 180 -11.60 1.15 -22.40
CA SER A 180 -11.84 2.50 -22.95
C SER A 180 -10.54 3.30 -23.08
N ARG A 181 -10.50 4.23 -24.04
CA ARG A 181 -9.32 5.09 -24.31
C ARG A 181 -9.06 6.15 -23.23
N ARG A 182 -10.00 6.41 -22.30
CA ARG A 182 -9.85 7.43 -21.24
C ARG A 182 -10.47 6.98 -19.91
N PRO A 183 -9.91 5.96 -19.24
CA PRO A 183 -10.43 5.52 -17.95
C PRO A 183 -10.11 6.55 -16.85
N MET A 184 -11.06 6.75 -15.93
CA MET A 184 -10.84 7.45 -14.67
C MET A 184 -10.17 6.50 -13.66
N LEU A 185 -9.60 7.04 -12.58
CA LEU A 185 -8.81 6.27 -11.61
C LEU A 185 -9.50 4.97 -11.14
N TYR A 186 -10.81 5.03 -10.89
CA TYR A 186 -11.57 3.91 -10.35
C TYR A 186 -12.46 3.20 -11.40
N SER A 187 -12.33 3.52 -12.69
CA SER A 187 -13.15 2.95 -13.78
C SER A 187 -13.14 1.42 -13.80
N PHE A 188 -11.98 0.80 -13.58
CA PHE A 188 -11.83 -0.66 -13.64
C PHE A 188 -12.24 -1.38 -12.36
N GLN A 189 -12.49 -0.70 -11.22
CA GLN A 189 -12.67 -1.36 -9.91
C GLN A 189 -13.82 -2.38 -9.88
N THR A 190 -14.87 -2.18 -10.68
CA THR A 190 -15.98 -3.12 -10.78
C THR A 190 -15.73 -4.28 -11.75
N SER A 191 -14.78 -4.10 -12.68
CA SER A 191 -14.39 -5.09 -13.69
C SER A 191 -13.19 -5.92 -13.26
N LEU A 192 -12.44 -5.52 -12.21
CA LEU A 192 -11.37 -6.34 -11.68
C LEU A 192 -11.90 -7.67 -11.12
N PRO A 193 -11.19 -8.79 -11.35
CA PRO A 193 -11.53 -10.08 -10.76
C PRO A 193 -11.42 -10.04 -9.23
N LYS A 194 -12.14 -10.93 -8.55
CA LYS A 194 -11.92 -11.19 -7.12
C LYS A 194 -10.67 -12.05 -6.97
N LEU A 195 -9.96 -11.91 -5.85
CA LEU A 195 -8.83 -12.79 -5.53
C LEU A 195 -9.34 -14.24 -5.42
N PRO A 196 -8.77 -15.21 -6.16
CA PRO A 196 -9.19 -16.60 -6.12
C PRO A 196 -8.78 -17.25 -4.79
N VAL A 197 -9.58 -18.21 -4.33
CA VAL A 197 -9.22 -19.07 -3.19
C VAL A 197 -8.44 -20.27 -3.72
N PRO A 198 -7.15 -20.46 -3.37
CA PRO A 198 -6.37 -21.62 -3.81
C PRO A 198 -6.96 -22.93 -3.29
N SER A 199 -6.62 -24.05 -3.94
CA SER A 199 -6.93 -25.37 -3.38
C SER A 199 -5.99 -25.70 -2.21
N VAL A 200 -6.51 -26.42 -1.22
CA VAL A 200 -5.70 -26.87 -0.07
C VAL A 200 -4.53 -27.75 -0.53
N PRO A 201 -4.71 -28.78 -1.39
CA PRO A 201 -3.59 -29.62 -1.81
C PRO A 201 -2.45 -28.84 -2.48
N ALA A 202 -2.78 -27.90 -3.36
CA ALA A 202 -1.76 -27.07 -4.01
C ALA A 202 -1.04 -26.13 -3.03
N THR A 203 -1.74 -25.69 -1.98
CA THR A 203 -1.15 -24.85 -0.93
C THR A 203 -0.20 -25.66 -0.05
N ILE A 204 -0.62 -26.84 0.38
CA ILE A 204 0.17 -27.75 1.21
C ILE A 204 1.39 -28.25 0.46
N GLN A 205 1.25 -28.66 -0.81
CA GLN A 205 2.38 -29.07 -1.64
C GLN A 205 3.44 -27.96 -1.71
N ARG A 206 3.05 -26.73 -2.05
CA ARG A 206 3.99 -25.61 -2.16
C ARG A 206 4.57 -25.20 -0.80
N TYR A 207 3.80 -25.33 0.27
CA TYR A 207 4.30 -25.10 1.63
C TYR A 207 5.41 -26.10 1.96
N LEU A 208 5.18 -27.40 1.77
CA LEU A 208 6.17 -28.45 2.01
C LEU A 208 7.43 -28.24 1.14
N GLU A 209 7.25 -27.93 -0.15
CA GLU A 209 8.38 -27.54 -1.02
C GLU A 209 9.18 -26.35 -0.45
N SER A 210 8.51 -25.36 0.16
CA SER A 210 9.16 -24.15 0.67
C SER A 210 9.91 -24.35 1.99
N VAL A 211 9.49 -25.31 2.83
CA VAL A 211 10.14 -25.57 4.12
C VAL A 211 11.20 -26.67 4.04
N ARG A 212 11.24 -27.42 2.94
CA ARG A 212 12.26 -28.46 2.72
C ARG A 212 13.71 -28.00 2.97
N PRO A 213 14.18 -26.83 2.50
CA PRO A 213 15.55 -26.38 2.77
C PRO A 213 15.76 -25.84 4.19
N LEU A 214 14.71 -25.71 4.99
CA LEU A 214 14.74 -25.14 6.35
C LEU A 214 14.71 -26.19 7.45
N LEU A 215 14.29 -27.42 7.13
CA LEU A 215 14.06 -28.51 8.07
C LEU A 215 15.00 -29.67 7.76
N ASP A 216 15.43 -30.38 8.80
CA ASP A 216 16.12 -31.66 8.62
C ASP A 216 15.16 -32.77 8.12
N ASN A 217 15.65 -33.99 7.97
CA ASN A 217 14.83 -35.11 7.47
C ASN A 217 13.72 -35.52 8.45
N GLU A 218 13.99 -35.51 9.76
CA GLU A 218 13.04 -35.94 10.78
C GLU A 218 11.95 -34.88 10.99
N GLU A 219 12.35 -33.62 11.08
CA GLU A 219 11.47 -32.46 11.18
C GLU A 219 10.57 -32.35 9.95
N TYR A 220 11.12 -32.54 8.75
CA TYR A 220 10.36 -32.51 7.51
C TYR A 220 9.32 -33.64 7.45
N TYR A 221 9.69 -34.86 7.85
CA TYR A 221 8.77 -35.99 7.90
C TYR A 221 7.61 -35.73 8.89
N ARG A 222 7.92 -35.16 10.07
CA ARG A 222 6.91 -34.74 11.04
C ARG A 222 5.97 -33.69 10.45
N MET A 223 6.52 -32.69 9.76
CA MET A 223 5.73 -31.63 9.13
C MET A 223 4.84 -32.19 8.00
N GLU A 224 5.33 -33.12 7.19
CA GLU A 224 4.55 -33.80 6.15
C GLU A 224 3.35 -34.55 6.74
N MET A 225 3.56 -35.25 7.87
CA MET A 225 2.49 -35.95 8.59
C MET A 225 1.43 -34.97 9.13
N LEU A 226 1.85 -33.87 9.76
CA LEU A 226 0.94 -32.82 10.24
C LEU A 226 0.16 -32.15 9.11
N ALA A 227 0.84 -31.85 8.01
CA ALA A 227 0.25 -31.22 6.83
C ALA A 227 -0.78 -32.13 6.16
N LYS A 228 -0.48 -33.42 6.05
CA LYS A 228 -1.40 -34.44 5.52
C LYS A 228 -2.63 -34.60 6.42
N GLU A 229 -2.43 -34.72 7.73
CA GLU A 229 -3.56 -34.79 8.67
C GLU A 229 -4.45 -33.54 8.58
N PHE A 230 -3.84 -32.35 8.54
CA PHE A 230 -4.57 -31.10 8.36
C PHE A 230 -5.37 -31.09 7.06
N GLN A 231 -4.73 -31.48 5.94
CA GLN A 231 -5.35 -31.52 4.62
C GLN A 231 -6.56 -32.44 4.57
N ASP A 232 -6.47 -33.61 5.20
CA ASP A 232 -7.51 -34.64 5.10
C ASP A 232 -8.65 -34.42 6.11
N LYS A 233 -8.33 -33.99 7.35
CA LYS A 233 -9.32 -33.89 8.44
C LYS A 233 -9.87 -32.48 8.65
N THR A 234 -9.00 -31.48 8.77
CA THR A 234 -9.39 -30.14 9.25
C THR A 234 -9.70 -29.17 8.11
N ALA A 235 -8.81 -29.10 7.13
CA ALA A 235 -8.86 -28.14 6.05
C ALA A 235 -10.15 -28.18 5.20
N PRO A 236 -10.77 -29.34 4.91
CA PRO A 236 -11.99 -29.37 4.08
C PRO A 236 -13.15 -28.58 4.70
N ARG A 237 -13.27 -28.59 6.04
CA ARG A 237 -14.26 -27.79 6.76
C ARG A 237 -13.94 -26.30 6.66
N LEU A 238 -12.69 -25.92 6.92
CA LEU A 238 -12.25 -24.51 6.86
C LEU A 238 -12.39 -23.92 5.45
N GLN A 239 -11.99 -24.70 4.44
CA GLN A 239 -12.04 -24.32 3.02
C GLN A 239 -13.47 -23.99 2.57
N LYS A 240 -14.48 -24.75 3.01
CA LYS A 240 -15.90 -24.48 2.69
C LYS A 240 -16.34 -23.09 3.15
N TYR A 241 -15.98 -22.69 4.37
CA TYR A 241 -16.28 -21.34 4.88
C TYR A 241 -15.50 -20.26 4.13
N LEU A 242 -14.26 -20.54 3.74
CA LEU A 242 -13.45 -19.58 2.99
C LEU A 242 -13.98 -19.36 1.57
N VAL A 243 -14.38 -20.43 0.89
CA VAL A 243 -15.08 -20.36 -0.41
C VAL A 243 -16.38 -19.59 -0.26
N LEU A 244 -17.18 -19.87 0.78
CA LEU A 244 -18.39 -19.09 1.06
C LEU A 244 -18.05 -17.61 1.24
N LYS A 245 -17.04 -17.25 2.04
CA LYS A 245 -16.59 -15.85 2.19
C LYS A 245 -16.25 -15.21 0.84
N SER A 246 -15.59 -15.93 -0.08
CA SER A 246 -15.23 -15.41 -1.39
C SER A 246 -16.43 -15.01 -2.26
N TRP A 247 -17.59 -15.64 -2.06
CA TRP A 247 -18.83 -15.30 -2.76
C TRP A 247 -19.40 -13.96 -2.28
N TRP A 248 -19.37 -13.70 -0.98
CA TRP A 248 -19.98 -12.53 -0.34
C TRP A 248 -19.04 -11.32 -0.24
N ALA A 249 -17.75 -11.54 -0.02
CA ALA A 249 -16.75 -10.48 0.09
C ALA A 249 -16.28 -9.99 -1.30
N THR A 250 -15.84 -8.74 -1.38
CA THR A 250 -15.12 -8.19 -2.56
C THR A 250 -13.76 -8.86 -2.75
N ASN A 251 -13.11 -9.16 -1.63
CA ASN A 251 -11.86 -9.90 -1.53
C ASN A 251 -11.90 -10.69 -0.22
N TYR A 252 -11.55 -11.97 -0.24
CA TYR A 252 -11.66 -12.82 0.95
C TYR A 252 -10.54 -12.56 1.98
N VAL A 253 -9.45 -11.88 1.60
CA VAL A 253 -8.28 -11.62 2.45
C VAL A 253 -8.31 -10.22 3.07
N SER A 254 -8.66 -9.19 2.29
CA SER A 254 -8.27 -7.80 2.61
C SER A 254 -8.78 -7.25 3.93
N ASP A 255 -10.02 -7.56 4.31
CA ASP A 255 -10.59 -7.09 5.58
C ASP A 255 -9.93 -7.77 6.79
N TRP A 256 -9.72 -9.08 6.73
CA TRP A 256 -9.00 -9.80 7.77
C TRP A 256 -7.52 -9.43 7.83
N TRP A 257 -6.87 -9.19 6.69
CA TRP A 257 -5.47 -8.75 6.67
C TRP A 257 -5.31 -7.37 7.32
N GLU A 258 -6.15 -6.40 6.97
CA GLU A 258 -6.16 -5.07 7.59
C GLU A 258 -6.41 -5.16 9.11
N GLU A 259 -7.43 -5.91 9.51
CA GLU A 259 -7.83 -6.02 10.91
C GLU A 259 -6.80 -6.76 11.77
N TYR A 260 -6.42 -7.98 11.39
CA TYR A 260 -5.67 -8.88 12.26
C TYR A 260 -4.17 -8.63 12.27
N ILE A 261 -3.59 -8.23 11.13
CA ILE A 261 -2.15 -7.95 11.07
C ILE A 261 -1.86 -6.59 11.64
N TYR A 262 -2.56 -5.56 11.17
CA TYR A 262 -2.23 -4.20 11.59
C TYR A 262 -3.08 -3.74 12.77
N LEU A 263 -4.40 -3.71 12.64
CA LEU A 263 -5.26 -3.01 13.60
C LEU A 263 -5.43 -3.72 14.94
N ARG A 264 -5.14 -5.02 15.03
CA ARG A 264 -5.11 -5.78 16.28
C ARG A 264 -3.69 -5.98 16.84
N GLY A 265 -2.63 -5.74 16.06
CA GLY A 265 -1.26 -5.71 16.57
C GLY A 265 -1.13 -4.66 17.67
N ARG A 266 -0.57 -5.03 18.84
CA ARG A 266 -0.46 -4.15 20.02
C ARG A 266 0.95 -3.60 20.24
N THR A 267 1.90 -4.05 19.43
CA THR A 267 3.25 -3.50 19.34
C THR A 267 3.24 -2.01 18.99
N PRO A 268 4.20 -1.22 19.51
CA PRO A 268 4.44 0.15 19.06
C PRO A 268 4.55 0.24 17.55
N LEU A 269 3.96 1.27 16.93
CA LEU A 269 3.95 1.38 15.46
C LEU A 269 5.29 1.83 14.89
N VAL A 270 5.98 2.71 15.62
CA VAL A 270 7.34 3.17 15.28
C VAL A 270 8.25 1.95 15.16
N VAL A 271 9.09 1.91 14.12
CA VAL A 271 9.97 0.77 13.75
C VAL A 271 9.23 -0.50 13.29
N ASN A 272 8.25 -1.01 14.06
CA ASN A 272 7.66 -2.33 13.83
C ASN A 272 6.62 -2.35 12.70
N SER A 273 5.98 -1.21 12.39
CA SER A 273 4.92 -1.13 11.38
C SER A 273 5.12 0.02 10.40
N ASN A 274 5.41 1.22 10.90
CA ASN A 274 5.64 2.37 10.03
C ASN A 274 6.92 2.19 9.21
N TYR A 275 6.85 2.57 7.94
CA TYR A 275 8.00 2.63 7.03
C TYR A 275 8.27 4.07 6.63
N TYR A 276 9.47 4.33 6.10
CA TYR A 276 9.86 5.65 5.65
C TYR A 276 10.22 5.68 4.17
N VAL A 277 10.25 6.89 3.58
CA VAL A 277 10.64 7.14 2.18
C VAL A 277 11.46 8.43 2.10
N MET A 278 12.55 8.42 1.33
CA MET A 278 13.45 9.56 1.10
C MET A 278 13.15 10.28 -0.21
N ASP A 279 13.56 11.55 -0.31
CA ASP A 279 13.55 12.36 -1.55
C ASP A 279 14.68 12.01 -2.53
N PHE A 280 14.90 12.85 -3.54
CA PHE A 280 16.05 12.74 -4.44
C PHE A 280 17.32 13.14 -3.70
N VAL A 281 17.98 12.15 -3.09
CA VAL A 281 19.11 12.38 -2.18
C VAL A 281 20.35 12.99 -2.83
N LEU A 282 20.48 12.90 -4.16
CA LEU A 282 21.58 13.50 -4.93
C LEU A 282 21.25 14.91 -5.44
N VAL A 283 20.07 15.45 -5.12
CA VAL A 283 19.62 16.77 -5.58
C VAL A 283 19.21 17.61 -4.39
N LYS A 284 19.76 18.82 -4.33
CA LYS A 284 19.34 19.85 -3.39
C LYS A 284 18.71 21.00 -4.15
N ASN A 285 17.41 21.19 -3.98
CA ASN A 285 16.68 22.21 -4.72
C ASN A 285 16.74 23.60 -4.07
N THR A 286 16.77 23.69 -2.73
CA THR A 286 16.87 24.94 -1.97
C THR A 286 17.36 24.67 -0.55
N ASP A 287 18.04 25.65 0.05
CA ASP A 287 18.40 25.69 1.47
C ASP A 287 17.28 26.20 2.38
N VAL A 288 16.23 26.78 1.79
CA VAL A 288 15.15 27.41 2.56
C VAL A 288 14.09 26.38 2.91
N GLN A 289 14.12 25.86 4.14
CA GLN A 289 13.17 24.87 4.67
C GLN A 289 11.70 25.23 4.38
N ALA A 290 11.29 26.46 4.70
CA ALA A 290 9.92 26.92 4.46
C ALA A 290 9.54 26.95 2.97
N ALA A 291 10.47 27.29 2.09
CA ALA A 291 10.25 27.33 0.64
C ALA A 291 10.08 25.92 0.08
N ARG A 292 10.98 24.99 0.44
CA ARG A 292 10.83 23.59 0.04
C ARG A 292 9.48 23.05 0.47
N LEU A 293 9.14 23.23 1.75
CA LEU A 293 7.88 22.76 2.29
C LEU A 293 6.67 23.40 1.59
N GLY A 294 6.74 24.69 1.25
CA GLY A 294 5.70 25.40 0.49
C GLY A 294 5.39 24.76 -0.85
N ASN A 295 6.41 24.45 -1.65
CA ASN A 295 6.24 23.75 -2.93
C ASN A 295 5.73 22.31 -2.74
N ILE A 296 6.34 21.53 -1.85
CA ILE A 296 5.99 20.13 -1.61
C ILE A 296 4.53 19.99 -1.17
N VAL A 297 4.09 20.81 -0.20
CA VAL A 297 2.69 20.82 0.27
C VAL A 297 1.75 21.24 -0.85
N HIS A 298 2.11 22.25 -1.65
CA HIS A 298 1.32 22.65 -2.82
C HIS A 298 1.17 21.49 -3.82
N ALA A 299 2.25 20.79 -4.15
CA ALA A 299 2.26 19.63 -5.05
C ALA A 299 1.41 18.48 -4.51
N MET A 300 1.50 18.17 -3.21
CA MET A 300 0.64 17.17 -2.56
C MET A 300 -0.84 17.51 -2.68
N ILE A 301 -1.21 18.79 -2.56
CA ILE A 301 -2.62 19.21 -2.67
C ILE A 301 -3.08 19.17 -4.13
N MET A 302 -2.20 19.47 -5.09
CA MET A 302 -2.50 19.26 -6.51
C MET A 302 -2.76 17.78 -6.81
N TYR A 303 -1.92 16.89 -6.27
CA TYR A 303 -2.14 15.45 -6.37
C TYR A 303 -3.47 15.05 -5.73
N ARG A 304 -3.74 15.48 -4.50
CA ARG A 304 -5.00 15.22 -3.80
C ARG A 304 -6.21 15.70 -4.60
N ARG A 305 -6.14 16.88 -5.23
CA ARG A 305 -7.22 17.37 -6.11
C ARG A 305 -7.43 16.48 -7.32
N LYS A 306 -6.37 15.96 -7.93
CA LYS A 306 -6.46 14.99 -9.04
C LYS A 306 -7.05 13.67 -8.56
N LEU A 307 -6.65 13.20 -7.37
CA LEU A 307 -7.19 12.00 -6.72
C LEU A 307 -8.68 12.13 -6.44
N ASP A 308 -9.11 13.22 -5.78
CA ASP A 308 -10.51 13.51 -5.45
C ASP A 308 -11.39 13.61 -6.71
N ARG A 309 -10.81 14.10 -7.82
CA ARG A 309 -11.47 14.21 -9.13
C ARG A 309 -11.32 12.95 -9.99
N GLU A 310 -10.67 11.91 -9.49
CA GLU A 310 -10.36 10.67 -10.22
C GLU A 310 -9.61 10.91 -11.56
N GLU A 311 -8.86 12.02 -11.67
CA GLU A 311 -8.08 12.43 -12.85
C GLU A 311 -6.72 11.73 -12.94
N ILE A 312 -6.31 11.05 -11.87
CA ILE A 312 -5.11 10.18 -11.88
C ILE A 312 -5.41 8.97 -12.76
N LYS A 313 -4.50 8.66 -13.68
CA LYS A 313 -4.66 7.50 -14.57
C LYS A 313 -4.53 6.20 -13.74
N PRO A 314 -5.34 5.17 -14.03
CA PRO A 314 -5.11 3.85 -13.45
C PRO A 314 -3.71 3.33 -13.77
N VAL A 315 -3.06 2.72 -12.78
CA VAL A 315 -1.78 2.05 -13.01
C VAL A 315 -2.04 0.74 -13.75
N MET A 316 -1.26 0.48 -14.80
CA MET A 316 -1.45 -0.67 -15.70
C MET A 316 -0.19 -1.54 -15.70
N ALA A 317 -0.33 -2.84 -15.41
CA ALA A 317 0.73 -3.81 -15.63
C ALA A 317 0.95 -4.01 -17.13
N LEU A 318 2.22 -3.92 -17.58
CA LEU A 318 2.62 -3.94 -19.00
C LEU A 318 1.84 -2.93 -19.88
N GLY A 319 1.32 -1.85 -19.29
CA GLY A 319 0.48 -0.88 -20.01
C GLY A 319 -0.89 -1.41 -20.46
N MET A 320 -1.30 -2.62 -20.05
CA MET A 320 -2.49 -3.31 -20.58
C MET A 320 -3.46 -3.78 -19.49
N VAL A 321 -2.96 -4.40 -18.42
CA VAL A 321 -3.81 -4.99 -17.37
C VAL A 321 -3.98 -3.97 -16.23
N PRO A 322 -5.20 -3.49 -15.94
CA PRO A 322 -5.41 -2.52 -14.87
C PRO A 322 -5.13 -3.11 -13.49
N MET A 323 -4.53 -2.31 -12.63
CA MET A 323 -4.33 -2.65 -11.22
C MET A 323 -5.34 -1.92 -10.33
N CYS A 324 -5.58 -2.47 -9.15
CA CYS A 324 -6.47 -1.94 -8.15
C CYS A 324 -5.91 -0.62 -7.59
N SER A 325 -6.77 0.39 -7.51
CA SER A 325 -6.49 1.72 -6.98
C SER A 325 -7.12 1.95 -5.61
N TYR A 326 -7.76 0.93 -5.01
CA TYR A 326 -8.52 1.08 -3.76
C TYR A 326 -7.71 1.72 -2.62
N GLN A 327 -6.45 1.35 -2.50
CA GLN A 327 -5.55 1.89 -1.48
C GLN A 327 -5.34 3.41 -1.61
N MET A 328 -5.43 3.97 -2.82
CA MET A 328 -5.24 5.42 -3.05
C MET A 328 -6.33 6.26 -2.37
N GLU A 329 -7.53 5.72 -2.13
CA GLU A 329 -8.66 6.44 -1.52
C GLU A 329 -8.30 6.97 -0.12
N ARG A 330 -7.50 6.21 0.64
CA ARG A 330 -7.20 6.49 2.05
C ARG A 330 -5.88 7.22 2.27
N MET A 331 -5.24 7.72 1.21
CA MET A 331 -3.92 8.37 1.29
C MET A 331 -3.94 9.63 2.14
N PHE A 332 -4.91 10.52 1.91
CA PHE A 332 -5.10 11.76 2.65
C PHE A 332 -6.27 11.63 3.62
N ASN A 333 -6.28 12.52 4.63
CA ASN A 333 -7.36 12.66 5.60
C ASN A 333 -7.64 11.37 6.39
N THR A 334 -6.62 10.54 6.57
CA THR A 334 -6.72 9.26 7.25
C THR A 334 -5.83 9.27 8.49
N THR A 335 -6.37 8.76 9.59
CA THR A 335 -5.67 8.59 10.85
C THR A 335 -6.10 7.28 11.48
N ARG A 336 -5.15 6.52 12.01
CA ARG A 336 -5.39 5.34 12.83
C ARG A 336 -5.71 5.77 14.26
N ILE A 337 -6.90 5.43 14.73
CA ILE A 337 -7.36 5.76 16.08
C ILE A 337 -7.07 4.57 16.99
N PRO A 338 -6.33 4.76 18.10
CA PRO A 338 -5.99 3.67 19.01
C PRO A 338 -7.24 3.13 19.72
N GLY A 339 -7.31 1.81 19.90
CA GLY A 339 -8.33 1.14 20.70
C GLY A 339 -7.73 0.14 21.67
N LYS A 340 -8.46 -0.22 22.74
CA LYS A 340 -7.94 -1.16 23.76
C LYS A 340 -7.66 -2.56 23.20
N LYS A 341 -8.48 -3.01 22.24
CA LYS A 341 -8.34 -4.33 21.59
C LYS A 341 -8.00 -4.22 20.11
N THR A 342 -8.65 -3.28 19.43
CA THR A 342 -8.53 -3.09 17.98
C THR A 342 -8.55 -1.60 17.69
N ASP A 343 -7.60 -1.15 16.89
CA ASP A 343 -7.52 0.22 16.37
C ASP A 343 -8.49 0.38 15.19
N VAL A 344 -8.76 1.62 14.78
CA VAL A 344 -9.67 1.91 13.66
C VAL A 344 -9.03 2.91 12.71
N LEU A 345 -9.00 2.59 11.41
CA LEU A 345 -8.68 3.59 10.38
C LEU A 345 -9.87 4.52 10.17
N GLN A 346 -9.74 5.76 10.59
CA GLN A 346 -10.70 6.82 10.31
C GLN A 346 -10.26 7.57 9.05
N HIS A 347 -11.11 7.58 8.02
CA HIS A 347 -10.91 8.34 6.79
C HIS A 347 -12.02 9.38 6.62
N LEU A 348 -11.65 10.62 6.35
CA LEU A 348 -12.57 11.76 6.22
C LEU A 348 -12.51 12.40 4.83
N SER A 349 -13.60 13.02 4.38
CA SER A 349 -13.70 13.59 3.03
C SER A 349 -13.54 15.12 2.97
N ASP A 350 -13.53 15.81 4.11
CA ASP A 350 -13.72 17.27 4.18
C ASP A 350 -12.53 18.04 4.79
N SER A 351 -11.35 17.41 4.91
CA SER A 351 -10.17 18.08 5.46
C SER A 351 -9.67 19.22 4.56
N ARG A 352 -9.28 20.35 5.16
CA ARG A 352 -8.83 21.56 4.46
C ARG A 352 -7.57 22.21 5.04
N HIS A 353 -6.91 21.52 5.97
CA HIS A 353 -5.74 22.01 6.69
C HIS A 353 -4.72 20.88 6.86
N VAL A 354 -3.48 21.24 7.17
CA VAL A 354 -2.48 20.33 7.74
C VAL A 354 -2.27 20.66 9.21
N ALA A 355 -1.82 19.67 9.97
CA ALA A 355 -1.30 19.88 11.31
C ALA A 355 0.23 19.87 11.24
N VAL A 356 0.87 20.81 11.93
CA VAL A 356 2.32 21.03 11.89
C VAL A 356 2.88 20.93 13.30
N TYR A 357 3.98 20.22 13.46
CA TYR A 357 4.80 20.19 14.66
C TYR A 357 6.10 20.96 14.42
N HIS A 358 6.48 21.82 15.38
CA HIS A 358 7.78 22.48 15.40
C HIS A 358 8.20 22.86 16.83
N LYS A 359 9.42 22.50 17.26
CA LYS A 359 9.96 22.81 18.61
C LYS A 359 8.96 22.54 19.74
N GLY A 360 8.36 21.35 19.74
CA GLY A 360 7.42 20.97 20.79
C GLY A 360 6.02 21.57 20.71
N ARG A 361 5.68 22.25 19.61
CA ARG A 361 4.44 23.01 19.47
C ARG A 361 3.65 22.55 18.27
N PHE A 362 2.33 22.59 18.40
CA PHE A 362 1.42 22.16 17.35
C PHE A 362 0.64 23.33 16.76
N PHE A 363 0.51 23.33 15.45
CA PHE A 363 -0.17 24.36 14.68
C PHE A 363 -1.12 23.76 13.65
N LYS A 364 -2.14 24.52 13.30
CA LYS A 364 -3.04 24.24 12.18
C LYS A 364 -2.82 25.26 11.08
N VAL A 365 -2.48 24.77 9.89
CA VAL A 365 -2.27 25.59 8.69
C VAL A 365 -3.35 25.28 7.66
N TRP A 366 -4.16 26.27 7.31
CA TRP A 366 -5.15 26.14 6.25
C TRP A 366 -4.47 26.03 4.88
N LEU A 367 -5.01 25.18 4.02
CA LEU A 367 -4.49 24.95 2.67
C LEU A 367 -5.20 25.80 1.61
N TYR A 368 -6.25 26.52 2.00
CA TYR A 368 -7.15 27.19 1.08
C TYR A 368 -7.63 28.52 1.66
N GLU A 369 -7.79 29.52 0.80
CA GLU A 369 -8.51 30.76 1.06
C GLU A 369 -9.83 30.71 0.25
N GLY A 370 -10.98 30.69 0.93
CA GLY A 370 -12.28 30.50 0.27
C GLY A 370 -12.34 29.15 -0.46
N SER A 371 -12.34 29.12 -1.79
CA SER A 371 -12.24 27.89 -2.61
C SER A 371 -10.87 27.72 -3.29
N ARG A 372 -10.02 28.74 -3.20
CA ARG A 372 -8.73 28.81 -3.88
C ARG A 372 -7.65 28.12 -3.05
N LEU A 373 -6.80 27.34 -3.72
CA LEU A 373 -5.61 26.74 -3.12
C LEU A 373 -4.58 27.84 -2.84
N LEU A 374 -3.96 27.83 -1.66
CA LEU A 374 -2.84 28.72 -1.36
C LEU A 374 -1.67 28.45 -2.32
N LYS A 375 -1.02 29.52 -2.79
CA LYS A 375 0.14 29.40 -3.67
C LYS A 375 1.36 28.92 -2.88
N PRO A 376 2.40 28.40 -3.55
CA PRO A 376 3.61 27.97 -2.85
C PRO A 376 4.24 29.07 -1.98
N ARG A 377 4.35 30.30 -2.50
CA ARG A 377 4.86 31.46 -1.75
C ARG A 377 3.99 31.87 -0.55
N ASP A 378 2.67 31.63 -0.61
CA ASP A 378 1.78 31.85 0.53
C ASP A 378 2.02 30.79 1.61
N LEU A 379 2.16 29.52 1.20
CA LEU A 379 2.45 28.41 2.12
C LEU A 379 3.81 28.56 2.78
N GLU A 380 4.83 28.93 2.00
CA GLU A 380 6.16 29.28 2.51
C GLU A 380 6.07 30.34 3.61
N MET A 381 5.36 31.45 3.38
CA MET A 381 5.16 32.48 4.41
C MET A 381 4.47 31.92 5.66
N GLN A 382 3.48 31.05 5.52
CA GLN A 382 2.80 30.43 6.67
C GLN A 382 3.74 29.51 7.46
N PHE A 383 4.61 28.75 6.80
CA PHE A 383 5.59 27.90 7.48
C PHE A 383 6.72 28.73 8.11
N GLN A 384 7.17 29.79 7.45
CA GLN A 384 8.16 30.72 8.00
C GLN A 384 7.63 31.38 9.28
N ARG A 385 6.35 31.77 9.32
CA ARG A 385 5.69 32.26 10.55
C ARG A 385 5.73 31.25 11.71
N ILE A 386 5.75 29.95 11.44
CA ILE A 386 5.88 28.91 12.49
C ILE A 386 7.34 28.78 12.94
N LEU A 387 8.29 28.80 12.00
CA LEU A 387 9.72 28.75 12.29
C LEU A 387 10.16 29.96 13.14
N ASP A 388 9.63 31.14 12.84
CA ASP A 388 9.94 32.40 13.52
C ASP A 388 9.11 32.62 14.80
N ASP A 389 8.14 31.75 15.11
CA ASP A 389 7.29 31.90 16.31
C ASP A 389 8.15 31.68 17.57
N PRO A 390 8.27 32.68 18.48
CA PRO A 390 9.12 32.59 19.66
C PRO A 390 8.44 31.92 20.87
N SER A 391 7.16 31.53 20.77
CA SER A 391 6.42 30.94 21.89
C SER A 391 7.08 29.64 22.37
N LEU A 392 7.04 29.40 23.68
CA LEU A 392 7.53 28.16 24.27
C LEU A 392 6.42 27.09 24.30
N PRO A 393 6.77 25.79 24.21
CA PRO A 393 5.81 24.72 24.45
C PRO A 393 5.32 24.74 25.91
N GLN A 394 4.08 24.30 26.13
CA GLN A 394 3.58 24.08 27.50
C GLN A 394 4.23 22.84 28.12
N PRO A 395 4.22 22.71 29.47
CA PRO A 395 4.69 21.48 30.13
C PRO A 395 4.05 20.21 29.55
N GLY A 396 4.88 19.24 29.17
CA GLY A 396 4.47 18.00 28.52
C GLY A 396 4.10 18.09 27.04
N GLU A 397 3.91 19.29 26.49
CA GLU A 397 3.52 19.46 25.09
C GLU A 397 4.62 19.02 24.12
N GLU A 398 5.87 19.28 24.49
CA GLU A 398 7.02 19.02 23.61
C GLU A 398 7.05 17.58 23.11
N ARG A 399 6.78 16.65 24.03
CA ARG A 399 6.80 15.21 23.80
C ARG A 399 5.42 14.60 23.58
N LEU A 400 4.36 15.40 23.46
CA LEU A 400 2.97 14.93 23.40
C LEU A 400 2.74 13.82 22.35
N ALA A 401 3.36 13.93 21.18
CA ALA A 401 3.18 12.94 20.11
C ALA A 401 3.85 11.58 20.40
N ALA A 402 4.70 11.47 21.43
CA ALA A 402 5.25 10.20 21.90
C ALA A 402 4.17 9.20 22.28
N LEU A 403 2.98 9.68 22.68
CA LEU A 403 1.81 8.82 22.90
C LEU A 403 1.47 7.98 21.65
N THR A 404 1.68 8.50 20.44
CA THR A 404 1.44 7.74 19.20
C THR A 404 2.56 6.74 18.88
N ALA A 405 3.75 6.93 19.47
CA ALA A 405 4.93 6.11 19.25
C ALA A 405 5.02 4.94 20.23
N GLY A 406 4.46 5.07 21.44
CA GLY A 406 4.47 4.05 22.48
C GLY A 406 3.46 2.92 22.28
N GLY A 407 3.08 2.28 23.40
CA GLY A 407 2.14 1.16 23.41
C GLY A 407 0.71 1.54 23.01
N ARG A 408 0.06 0.68 22.21
CA ARG A 408 -1.25 0.98 21.60
C ARG A 408 -2.38 1.06 22.62
N VAL A 409 -2.30 0.24 23.68
CA VAL A 409 -3.33 0.16 24.73
C VAL A 409 -3.24 1.38 25.65
N GLU A 410 -2.03 1.74 26.04
CA GLU A 410 -1.68 2.89 26.85
C GLU A 410 -2.11 4.17 26.14
N TRP A 411 -1.83 4.27 24.83
CA TRP A 411 -2.31 5.38 24.02
C TRP A 411 -3.85 5.44 23.98
N ALA A 412 -4.54 4.32 23.76
CA ALA A 412 -5.99 4.29 23.76
C ALA A 412 -6.59 4.76 25.10
N GLN A 413 -5.98 4.39 26.23
CA GLN A 413 -6.39 4.81 27.56
C GLN A 413 -6.14 6.30 27.81
N ALA A 414 -4.94 6.80 27.47
CA ALA A 414 -4.59 8.21 27.59
C ALA A 414 -5.49 9.10 26.73
N ARG A 415 -5.75 8.68 25.48
CA ARG A 415 -6.69 9.36 24.57
C ARG A 415 -8.08 9.50 25.19
N GLN A 416 -8.59 8.43 25.82
CA GLN A 416 -9.89 8.44 26.49
C GLN A 416 -9.90 9.36 27.73
N ALA A 417 -8.84 9.31 28.55
CA ALA A 417 -8.78 10.03 29.81
C ALA A 417 -8.55 11.54 29.64
N PHE A 418 -7.64 11.94 28.74
CA PHE A 418 -7.16 13.32 28.68
C PHE A 418 -7.60 14.09 27.42
N PHE A 419 -8.04 13.40 26.35
CA PHE A 419 -8.35 14.02 25.06
C PHE A 419 -9.81 13.85 24.61
N GLY A 420 -10.69 13.42 25.53
CA GLY A 420 -12.11 13.20 25.25
C GLY A 420 -12.98 14.46 25.24
N SER A 421 -12.51 15.58 25.79
CA SER A 421 -13.29 16.82 25.94
C SER A 421 -12.41 18.09 25.88
N GLY A 422 -13.06 19.26 25.91
CA GLY A 422 -12.38 20.56 26.06
C GLY A 422 -11.42 20.93 24.92
N LYS A 423 -10.37 21.70 25.27
CA LYS A 423 -9.35 22.18 24.32
C LYS A 423 -8.53 21.03 23.74
N ASN A 424 -8.19 20.02 24.56
CA ASN A 424 -7.47 18.82 24.13
C ASN A 424 -8.19 18.09 23.00
N LYS A 425 -9.51 17.88 23.14
CA LYS A 425 -10.30 17.26 22.07
C LYS A 425 -10.29 18.11 20.80
N ALA A 426 -10.48 19.42 20.91
CA ALA A 426 -10.48 20.30 19.73
C ALA A 426 -9.13 20.30 19.00
N SER A 427 -8.02 20.29 19.74
CA SER A 427 -6.66 20.20 19.21
C SER A 427 -6.34 18.84 18.62
N LEU A 428 -6.72 17.75 19.30
CA LEU A 428 -6.57 16.39 18.77
C LEU A 428 -7.41 16.19 17.51
N ASP A 429 -8.66 16.66 17.49
CA ASP A 429 -9.53 16.66 16.30
C ASP A 429 -8.88 17.47 15.16
N ALA A 430 -8.16 18.56 15.45
CA ALA A 430 -7.42 19.27 14.41
C ALA A 430 -6.31 18.43 13.79
N ILE A 431 -5.60 17.60 14.57
CA ILE A 431 -4.57 16.69 14.06
C ILE A 431 -5.18 15.49 13.32
N GLU A 432 -6.12 14.80 13.94
CA GLU A 432 -6.76 13.60 13.38
C GLU A 432 -7.52 13.92 12.08
N ARG A 433 -8.12 15.12 11.98
CA ARG A 433 -8.82 15.57 10.77
C ARG A 433 -7.91 16.24 9.72
N ALA A 434 -6.63 16.50 10.02
CA ALA A 434 -5.71 17.10 9.04
C ALA A 434 -5.57 16.25 7.77
N ALA A 435 -5.19 16.86 6.65
CA ALA A 435 -5.00 16.15 5.39
C ALA A 435 -3.83 15.15 5.49
N PHE A 436 -2.77 15.59 6.17
CA PHE A 436 -1.59 14.84 6.58
C PHE A 436 -0.91 15.65 7.70
N PHE A 437 0.09 15.05 8.35
CA PHE A 437 0.87 15.70 9.40
C PHE A 437 2.19 16.22 8.83
N VAL A 438 2.70 17.33 9.35
CA VAL A 438 3.97 17.94 8.95
C VAL A 438 4.87 18.08 10.17
N ALA A 439 6.12 17.66 10.06
CA ALA A 439 7.16 17.88 11.06
C ALA A 439 8.22 18.82 10.48
N LEU A 440 8.40 19.97 11.11
CA LEU A 440 9.49 20.90 10.84
C LEU A 440 10.65 20.60 11.79
N ASP A 441 11.58 19.79 11.31
CA ASP A 441 12.75 19.36 12.08
C ASP A 441 13.84 20.44 12.09
N GLU A 442 14.56 20.52 13.20
CA GLU A 442 15.66 21.48 13.40
C GLU A 442 17.01 20.94 12.92
N GLU A 443 17.10 19.62 12.80
CA GLU A 443 18.29 18.93 12.32
C GLU A 443 18.40 19.03 10.80
N SER A 444 19.62 18.89 10.32
CA SER A 444 19.93 18.80 8.89
C SER A 444 20.45 17.39 8.62
N HIS A 445 19.73 16.67 7.77
CA HIS A 445 20.13 15.36 7.28
C HIS A 445 20.21 15.43 5.75
N HIS A 446 21.21 14.78 5.17
CA HIS A 446 21.38 14.66 3.73
C HIS A 446 22.25 13.43 3.44
N TYR A 447 22.28 13.01 2.19
CA TYR A 447 23.23 12.01 1.74
C TYR A 447 24.48 12.71 1.23
N ASP A 448 25.61 12.36 1.82
CA ASP A 448 26.95 12.65 1.33
C ASP A 448 27.53 11.36 0.72
N PRO A 449 27.80 11.30 -0.59
CA PRO A 449 28.42 10.14 -1.22
C PRO A 449 29.79 9.74 -0.63
N GLU A 450 30.50 10.67 0.00
CA GLU A 450 31.79 10.41 0.65
C GLU A 450 31.64 9.86 2.08
N ASP A 451 30.45 10.00 2.68
CA ASP A 451 30.10 9.45 3.99
C ASP A 451 28.84 8.58 3.89
N GLU A 452 29.02 7.28 3.69
CA GLU A 452 27.92 6.33 3.60
C GLU A 452 27.03 6.30 4.86
N ALA A 453 27.56 6.67 6.04
CA ALA A 453 26.78 6.74 7.27
C ALA A 453 25.70 7.82 7.21
N SER A 454 25.91 8.88 6.42
CA SER A 454 24.95 9.97 6.23
C SER A 454 23.58 9.48 5.73
N LEU A 455 23.56 8.52 4.79
CA LEU A 455 22.32 7.92 4.28
C LEU A 455 21.59 7.13 5.37
N SER A 456 22.35 6.44 6.21
CA SER A 456 21.82 5.66 7.34
C SER A 456 21.21 6.58 8.39
N LEU A 457 21.89 7.67 8.76
CA LEU A 457 21.39 8.69 9.68
C LEU A 457 20.11 9.35 9.15
N TYR A 458 20.09 9.69 7.86
CA TYR A 458 18.90 10.24 7.21
C TYR A 458 17.72 9.27 7.28
N GLY A 459 17.96 7.97 7.05
CA GLY A 459 16.94 6.93 7.17
C GLY A 459 16.38 6.81 8.58
N LYS A 460 17.23 6.82 9.61
CA LYS A 460 16.82 6.78 11.02
C LYS A 460 15.97 8.00 11.41
N ALA A 461 16.38 9.19 10.98
CA ALA A 461 15.65 10.43 11.21
C ALA A 461 14.23 10.40 10.61
N LEU A 462 14.06 9.74 9.46
CA LEU A 462 12.74 9.55 8.85
C LEU A 462 11.92 8.41 9.50
N LEU A 463 12.57 7.32 9.91
CA LEU A 463 11.91 6.15 10.49
C LEU A 463 11.29 6.43 11.86
N HIS A 464 12.07 7.01 12.78
CA HIS A 464 11.61 7.24 14.16
C HIS A 464 11.84 8.68 14.64
N GLY A 465 12.74 9.44 14.02
CA GLY A 465 13.09 10.78 14.48
C GLY A 465 13.45 10.77 15.97
N ASN A 466 12.90 11.72 16.74
CA ASN A 466 13.07 11.79 18.19
C ASN A 466 11.96 11.04 18.95
N CYS A 467 11.17 10.20 18.28
CA CYS A 467 10.01 9.49 18.81
C CYS A 467 8.83 10.36 19.28
N TYR A 468 8.95 11.69 19.24
CA TYR A 468 7.87 12.62 19.62
C TYR A 468 7.62 13.76 18.62
N ASN A 469 8.44 13.89 17.58
CA ASN A 469 8.29 14.89 16.52
C ASN A 469 7.59 14.33 15.27
N ARG A 470 6.90 13.20 15.40
CA ARG A 470 6.10 12.54 14.35
C ARG A 470 4.72 12.20 14.90
N TRP A 471 3.73 12.11 14.02
CA TRP A 471 2.43 11.55 14.36
C TRP A 471 2.26 10.19 13.70
N PHE A 472 2.69 9.13 14.38
CA PHE A 472 2.81 7.78 13.80
C PHE A 472 1.47 7.16 13.38
N ASP A 473 0.38 7.65 13.97
CA ASP A 473 -1.00 7.26 13.62
C ASP A 473 -1.51 7.89 12.31
N LYS A 474 -0.86 8.95 11.81
CA LYS A 474 -1.32 9.60 10.59
C LYS A 474 -0.99 8.73 9.39
N SER A 475 -1.85 8.73 8.36
CA SER A 475 -1.57 7.97 7.13
C SER A 475 -0.15 8.20 6.62
N PHE A 476 0.32 9.44 6.67
CA PHE A 476 1.74 9.77 6.61
C PHE A 476 2.04 11.10 7.32
N THR A 477 3.29 11.22 7.79
CA THR A 477 3.92 12.47 8.25
C THR A 477 4.93 12.91 7.20
N LEU A 478 4.78 14.13 6.68
CA LEU A 478 5.79 14.82 5.86
C LEU A 478 6.82 15.48 6.77
N ILE A 479 8.07 15.11 6.59
CA ILE A 479 9.19 15.59 7.40
C ILE A 479 10.00 16.56 6.55
N SER A 480 10.28 17.74 7.07
CA SER A 480 11.09 18.75 6.42
C SER A 480 12.24 19.14 7.34
N PHE A 481 13.46 18.92 6.87
CA PHE A 481 14.70 19.22 7.59
C PHE A 481 15.14 20.66 7.35
N LYS A 482 15.96 21.19 8.25
CA LYS A 482 16.42 22.59 8.23
C LYS A 482 17.14 22.98 6.94
N ASN A 483 17.83 22.04 6.30
CA ASN A 483 18.56 22.21 5.05
C ASN A 483 17.71 22.05 3.78
N GLY A 484 16.38 21.92 3.91
CA GLY A 484 15.48 21.76 2.78
C GLY A 484 15.34 20.34 2.24
N HIS A 485 15.95 19.31 2.86
CA HIS A 485 15.62 17.92 2.54
C HIS A 485 14.25 17.53 3.10
N VAL A 486 13.58 16.59 2.44
CA VAL A 486 12.24 16.13 2.82
C VAL A 486 12.09 14.62 2.71
N GLY A 487 11.26 14.04 3.57
CA GLY A 487 10.90 12.63 3.47
C GLY A 487 9.57 12.33 4.13
N LEU A 488 9.18 11.07 4.12
CA LEU A 488 7.91 10.61 4.68
C LEU A 488 8.12 9.53 5.73
N ASN A 489 7.29 9.56 6.77
CA ASN A 489 6.98 8.42 7.61
C ASN A 489 5.52 7.99 7.33
N THR A 490 5.25 6.70 7.13
CA THR A 490 3.93 6.22 6.68
C THR A 490 3.40 5.09 7.57
N GLU A 491 2.14 5.22 7.99
CA GLU A 491 1.40 4.17 8.69
C GLU A 491 0.95 3.07 7.69
N HIS A 492 1.19 1.80 8.00
CA HIS A 492 1.12 0.72 7.01
C HIS A 492 -0.26 0.04 6.86
N ALA A 493 -1.19 0.22 7.82
CA ALA A 493 -2.47 -0.47 7.80
C ALA A 493 -3.34 -0.10 6.60
N TRP A 494 -3.27 1.14 6.09
CA TRP A 494 -4.13 1.59 4.99
C TRP A 494 -3.57 1.28 3.59
N ALA A 495 -2.24 1.20 3.41
CA ALA A 495 -1.62 0.93 2.11
C ALA A 495 -0.19 0.37 2.14
N ASP A 496 0.21 -0.19 1.00
CA ASP A 496 1.54 -0.69 0.67
C ASP A 496 2.42 0.40 0.02
N ALA A 497 3.75 0.26 0.12
CA ALA A 497 4.74 1.24 -0.33
C ALA A 497 4.56 1.76 -1.78
N PRO A 498 4.17 0.95 -2.79
CA PRO A 498 3.96 1.46 -4.15
C PRO A 498 2.90 2.57 -4.25
N ILE A 499 1.94 2.63 -3.32
CA ILE A 499 0.90 3.66 -3.29
C ILE A 499 1.48 5.01 -2.86
N ILE A 500 2.35 5.03 -1.85
CA ILE A 500 3.10 6.23 -1.46
C ILE A 500 4.13 6.59 -2.51
N GLY A 501 4.84 5.62 -3.09
CA GLY A 501 5.81 5.87 -4.17
C GLY A 501 5.19 6.64 -5.33
N HIS A 502 3.95 6.31 -5.72
CA HIS A 502 3.22 7.05 -6.76
C HIS A 502 2.93 8.52 -6.39
N LEU A 503 2.56 8.81 -5.13
CA LEU A 503 2.43 10.19 -4.64
C LEU A 503 3.79 10.90 -4.70
N TRP A 504 4.83 10.22 -4.19
CA TRP A 504 6.14 10.80 -3.99
C TRP A 504 6.82 11.17 -5.31
N GLU A 505 6.74 10.30 -6.32
CA GLU A 505 7.20 10.61 -7.68
C GLU A 505 6.50 11.86 -8.25
N PHE A 506 5.19 12.00 -8.04
CA PHE A 506 4.44 13.15 -8.54
C PHE A 506 4.89 14.43 -7.86
N VAL A 507 5.05 14.38 -6.54
CA VAL A 507 5.41 15.52 -5.70
C VAL A 507 6.82 15.99 -6.04
N LEU A 508 7.82 15.10 -6.01
CA LEU A 508 9.22 15.44 -6.28
C LEU A 508 9.43 15.93 -7.73
N GLY A 509 8.77 15.28 -8.70
CA GLY A 509 8.80 15.70 -10.09
C GLY A 509 8.14 17.06 -10.31
N THR A 510 7.00 17.31 -9.67
CA THR A 510 6.30 18.61 -9.79
C THR A 510 7.09 19.73 -9.13
N ASP A 511 7.66 19.48 -7.97
CA ASP A 511 8.47 20.47 -7.26
C ASP A 511 9.68 20.91 -8.09
N THR A 512 10.42 19.92 -8.61
CA THR A 512 11.65 20.17 -9.37
C THR A 512 11.39 20.73 -10.76
N PHE A 513 10.43 20.17 -11.51
CA PHE A 513 10.29 20.47 -12.94
C PHE A 513 9.14 21.44 -13.28
N HIS A 514 8.23 21.73 -12.34
CA HIS A 514 7.08 22.61 -12.62
C HIS A 514 6.98 23.83 -11.69
N LEU A 515 7.38 23.72 -10.42
CA LEU A 515 7.25 24.82 -9.45
C LEU A 515 8.54 25.65 -9.36
N GLY A 516 9.68 25.02 -9.12
CA GLY A 516 10.98 25.67 -9.05
C GLY A 516 11.13 26.68 -7.90
N TYR A 517 12.27 27.39 -7.92
CA TYR A 517 12.67 28.37 -6.90
C TYR A 517 13.30 29.61 -7.55
N THR A 518 13.33 30.72 -6.85
CA THR A 518 14.11 31.91 -7.24
C THR A 518 15.59 31.70 -6.94
N GLU A 519 16.46 32.60 -7.41
CA GLU A 519 17.91 32.56 -7.11
C GLU A 519 18.21 32.60 -5.60
N ALA A 520 17.35 33.26 -4.82
CA ALA A 520 17.45 33.30 -3.35
C ALA A 520 16.86 32.05 -2.66
N GLY A 521 16.46 31.02 -3.42
CA GLY A 521 15.93 29.76 -2.89
C GLY A 521 14.45 29.79 -2.46
N HIS A 522 13.74 30.89 -2.71
CA HIS A 522 12.34 31.08 -2.33
C HIS A 522 11.36 30.52 -3.36
N CYS A 523 10.12 30.21 -2.94
CA CYS A 523 9.07 29.82 -3.89
C CYS A 523 8.80 30.93 -4.90
N ILE A 524 8.63 30.56 -6.18
CA ILE A 524 8.28 31.51 -7.23
C ILE A 524 6.87 32.10 -6.98
N GLY A 525 6.75 33.43 -7.07
CA GLY A 525 5.50 34.17 -6.94
C GLY A 525 5.54 35.25 -5.87
N LYS A 526 4.38 35.84 -5.57
CA LYS A 526 4.19 36.86 -4.52
C LYS A 526 3.30 36.32 -3.41
N SER A 527 3.68 36.55 -2.15
CA SER A 527 2.90 36.20 -0.96
C SER A 527 1.78 37.20 -0.72
N ASN A 528 0.65 36.72 -0.19
CA ASN A 528 -0.42 37.54 0.33
C ASN A 528 -0.26 37.73 1.86
N SER A 529 0.23 38.90 2.27
CA SER A 529 0.46 39.24 3.69
C SER A 529 -0.83 39.29 4.52
N MET A 530 -2.00 39.45 3.88
CA MET A 530 -3.32 39.52 4.53
C MET A 530 -3.85 38.17 5.02
N LEU A 531 -3.17 37.07 4.69
CA LEU A 531 -3.56 35.74 5.17
C LEU A 531 -3.45 35.66 6.69
N ALA A 532 -4.48 35.08 7.32
CA ALA A 532 -4.47 34.80 8.75
C ALA A 532 -3.28 33.90 9.12
N PRO A 533 -2.59 34.16 10.24
CA PRO A 533 -1.47 33.34 10.67
C PRO A 533 -1.92 31.91 11.01
N PRO A 534 -0.97 30.94 11.04
CA PRO A 534 -1.24 29.59 11.54
C PRO A 534 -1.87 29.61 12.93
N GLN A 535 -2.86 28.75 13.16
CA GLN A 535 -3.52 28.66 14.46
C GLN A 535 -2.70 27.75 15.39
N ARG A 536 -2.16 28.30 16.47
CA ARG A 536 -1.55 27.53 17.56
C ARG A 536 -2.61 26.65 18.24
N LEU A 537 -2.35 25.34 18.31
CA LEU A 537 -3.20 24.42 19.05
C LEU A 537 -2.96 24.56 20.56
N GLN A 538 -4.01 24.41 21.35
CA GLN A 538 -3.95 24.61 22.79
C GLN A 538 -4.23 23.29 23.51
N TRP A 539 -3.52 23.06 24.61
CA TRP A 539 -3.63 21.86 25.40
C TRP A 539 -3.82 22.19 26.87
N ASP A 540 -4.41 21.27 27.61
CA ASP A 540 -4.47 21.23 29.06
C ASP A 540 -3.83 19.88 29.47
N ILE A 541 -2.53 19.89 29.83
CA ILE A 541 -1.73 18.66 30.05
C ILE A 541 -1.42 18.53 31.55
N PRO A 542 -2.28 17.88 32.35
CA PRO A 542 -2.02 17.69 33.78
C PRO A 542 -0.82 16.76 34.01
N ASP A 543 -0.19 16.82 35.18
CA ASP A 543 1.01 16.04 35.51
C ASP A 543 0.83 14.52 35.31
N GLN A 544 -0.38 14.01 35.54
CA GLN A 544 -0.74 12.61 35.25
C GLN A 544 -0.60 12.27 33.76
N CYS A 545 -1.01 13.17 32.87
CA CYS A 545 -0.84 13.01 31.43
C CYS A 545 0.64 13.13 31.04
N GLN A 546 1.37 14.06 31.65
CA GLN A 546 2.82 14.22 31.43
C GLN A 546 3.60 12.95 31.77
N ALA A 547 3.26 12.28 32.87
CA ALA A 547 3.86 11.00 33.25
C ALA A 547 3.60 9.90 32.20
N VAL A 548 2.39 9.84 31.62
CA VAL A 548 2.06 8.86 30.56
C VAL A 548 2.77 9.18 29.24
N ILE A 549 2.90 10.47 28.91
CA ILE A 549 3.70 10.94 27.76
C ILE A 549 5.14 10.49 27.92
N GLU A 550 5.75 10.72 29.08
CA GLU A 550 7.13 10.34 29.34
C GLU A 550 7.32 8.82 29.33
N SER A 551 6.40 8.05 29.93
CA SER A 551 6.45 6.59 29.85
C SER A 551 6.37 6.08 28.41
N SER A 552 5.49 6.66 27.58
CA SER A 552 5.39 6.32 26.15
C SER A 552 6.67 6.68 25.40
N TYR A 553 7.28 7.83 25.73
CA TYR A 553 8.54 8.26 25.15
C TYR A 553 9.68 7.30 25.49
N GLN A 554 9.82 6.87 26.75
CA GLN A 554 10.87 5.93 27.14
C GLN A 554 10.76 4.58 26.41
N VAL A 555 9.54 4.05 26.23
CA VAL A 555 9.30 2.84 25.45
C VAL A 555 9.71 3.03 23.98
N ALA A 556 9.27 4.13 23.37
CA ALA A 556 9.57 4.41 21.97
C ALA A 556 11.07 4.69 21.74
N LYS A 557 11.72 5.40 22.67
CA LYS A 557 13.14 5.70 22.64
C LYS A 557 13.98 4.44 22.76
N ALA A 558 13.67 3.55 23.72
CA ALA A 558 14.36 2.27 23.86
C ALA A 558 14.27 1.43 22.58
N LEU A 559 13.09 1.41 21.94
CA LEU A 559 12.91 0.73 20.66
C LEU A 559 13.73 1.37 19.52
N ALA A 560 13.75 2.70 19.44
CA ALA A 560 14.51 3.41 18.42
C ALA A 560 16.03 3.29 18.60
N ASP A 561 16.52 3.38 19.84
CA ASP A 561 17.93 3.22 20.19
C ASP A 561 18.44 1.81 19.86
N ASP A 562 17.57 0.80 19.94
CA ASP A 562 17.89 -0.60 19.61
C ASP A 562 17.93 -0.88 18.10
N VAL A 563 17.53 0.05 17.23
CA VAL A 563 17.57 -0.16 15.77
C VAL A 563 18.93 0.19 15.19
N GLU A 564 19.57 -0.81 14.59
CA GLU A 564 20.66 -0.61 13.66
C GLU A 564 20.09 -0.44 12.24
N LEU A 565 20.56 0.57 11.51
CA LEU A 565 20.18 0.81 10.12
C LEU A 565 21.45 1.11 9.34
N TYR A 566 21.65 0.35 8.25
CA TYR A 566 22.73 0.53 7.30
C TYR A 566 22.13 0.69 5.91
N CYS A 567 22.20 1.90 5.38
CA CYS A 567 21.72 2.26 4.06
C CYS A 567 22.90 2.55 3.16
N PHE A 568 22.85 2.05 1.92
CA PHE A 568 23.96 2.23 1.00
C PHE A 568 23.57 2.25 -0.48
N GLN A 569 24.42 2.91 -1.27
CA GLN A 569 24.34 2.95 -2.72
C GLN A 569 25.32 1.94 -3.34
N PHE A 570 24.78 1.01 -4.11
CA PHE A 570 25.54 0.08 -4.93
C PHE A 570 25.62 0.63 -6.36
N LEU A 571 26.83 1.06 -6.73
CA LEU A 571 27.18 1.67 -8.02
C LEU A 571 27.82 0.74 -9.08
N PRO A 572 28.42 -0.42 -8.75
CA PRO A 572 29.10 -1.23 -9.77
C PRO A 572 28.21 -1.63 -10.95
N PHE A 573 26.92 -1.86 -10.70
CA PHE A 573 25.92 -2.11 -11.72
C PHE A 573 24.49 -2.00 -11.18
N GLY A 574 23.51 -1.99 -12.07
CA GLY A 574 22.08 -2.05 -11.76
C GLY A 574 21.33 -2.95 -12.73
N LYS A 575 20.13 -2.53 -13.16
CA LYS A 575 19.29 -3.37 -14.04
C LYS A 575 19.94 -3.68 -15.39
N GLY A 576 20.90 -2.88 -15.86
CA GLY A 576 21.53 -3.03 -17.16
C GLY A 576 22.35 -4.29 -17.26
N LEU A 577 23.32 -4.47 -16.36
CA LEU A 577 24.15 -5.67 -16.31
C LEU A 577 23.33 -6.92 -15.98
N ILE A 578 22.40 -6.81 -15.01
CA ILE A 578 21.59 -7.96 -14.60
C ILE A 578 20.74 -8.49 -15.78
N LYS A 579 20.16 -7.60 -16.60
CA LYS A 579 19.43 -8.02 -17.80
C LYS A 579 20.32 -8.68 -18.84
N LYS A 580 21.60 -8.27 -18.97
CA LYS A 580 22.57 -8.95 -19.85
C LYS A 580 22.86 -10.39 -19.39
N CYS A 581 22.75 -10.67 -18.08
CA CYS A 581 22.80 -12.02 -17.52
C CYS A 581 21.56 -12.87 -17.85
N ARG A 582 20.55 -12.29 -18.54
CA ARG A 582 19.25 -12.91 -18.87
C ARG A 582 18.44 -13.31 -17.64
N THR A 583 18.53 -12.51 -16.58
CA THR A 583 17.86 -12.74 -15.29
C THR A 583 16.96 -11.56 -14.93
N SER A 584 15.88 -11.82 -14.19
CA SER A 584 15.08 -10.73 -13.59
C SER A 584 15.94 -9.99 -12.58
N PRO A 585 16.00 -8.64 -12.63
CA PRO A 585 16.71 -7.84 -11.63
C PRO A 585 16.31 -8.16 -10.20
N ASP A 586 15.02 -8.40 -9.96
CA ASP A 586 14.50 -8.74 -8.64
C ASP A 586 14.97 -10.12 -8.16
N ALA A 587 14.89 -11.15 -9.02
CA ALA A 587 15.35 -12.50 -8.69
C ALA A 587 16.87 -12.54 -8.42
N PHE A 588 17.66 -11.75 -9.17
CA PHE A 588 19.09 -11.62 -8.95
C PHE A 588 19.40 -11.10 -7.55
N VAL A 589 18.73 -10.01 -7.14
CA VAL A 589 18.90 -9.44 -5.80
C VAL A 589 18.46 -10.42 -4.73
N GLN A 590 17.30 -11.06 -4.86
CA GLN A 590 16.79 -12.02 -3.87
C GLN A 590 17.74 -13.21 -3.67
N ILE A 591 18.33 -13.75 -4.73
CA ILE A 591 19.32 -14.83 -4.64
C ILE A 591 20.63 -14.32 -4.02
N ALA A 592 21.04 -13.09 -4.33
CA ALA A 592 22.19 -12.45 -3.68
C ALA A 592 21.95 -12.28 -2.16
N LEU A 593 20.73 -11.96 -1.74
CA LEU A 593 20.36 -11.90 -0.32
C LEU A 593 20.46 -13.28 0.36
N GLN A 594 20.07 -14.37 -0.33
CA GLN A 594 20.24 -15.73 0.21
C GLN A 594 21.72 -16.08 0.40
N LEU A 595 22.58 -15.75 -0.58
CA LEU A 595 24.03 -15.96 -0.49
C LEU A 595 24.65 -15.14 0.63
N ALA A 596 24.29 -13.86 0.71
CA ALA A 596 24.77 -12.96 1.76
C ALA A 596 24.35 -13.44 3.15
N HIS A 597 23.10 -13.88 3.32
CA HIS A 597 22.59 -14.32 4.62
C HIS A 597 23.28 -15.60 5.06
N PHE A 598 23.48 -16.56 4.15
CA PHE A 598 24.18 -17.80 4.48
C PHE A 598 25.65 -17.54 4.86
N ARG A 599 26.34 -16.60 4.21
CA ARG A 599 27.69 -16.18 4.61
C ARG A 599 27.73 -15.49 5.97
N ASP A 600 26.71 -14.69 6.27
CA ASP A 600 26.61 -13.96 7.53
C ASP A 600 26.27 -14.88 8.72
N ARG A 601 25.43 -15.90 8.50
CA ARG A 601 24.77 -16.66 9.56
C ARG A 601 25.12 -18.15 9.58
N GLY A 602 25.74 -18.67 8.51
CA GLY A 602 26.04 -20.09 8.34
C GLY A 602 24.83 -21.01 8.18
N ARG A 603 23.60 -20.46 8.12
CA ARG A 603 22.35 -21.21 8.02
C ARG A 603 21.34 -20.49 7.14
N PHE A 604 20.43 -21.27 6.56
CA PHE A 604 19.26 -20.74 5.84
C PHE A 604 18.17 -20.31 6.82
N CYS A 605 17.29 -19.41 6.38
CA CYS A 605 16.19 -18.93 7.18
C CYS A 605 14.95 -18.66 6.32
N LEU A 606 13.79 -18.62 6.98
CA LEU A 606 12.55 -18.25 6.33
C LEU A 606 12.62 -16.79 5.85
N THR A 607 12.56 -16.61 4.53
CA THR A 607 12.66 -15.31 3.87
C THR A 607 11.31 -14.87 3.31
N TYR A 608 10.84 -13.69 3.70
CA TYR A 608 9.63 -13.04 3.20
C TYR A 608 10.01 -12.04 2.11
N GLU A 609 9.38 -12.14 0.95
CA GLU A 609 9.32 -11.05 -0.03
C GLU A 609 7.86 -10.62 -0.27
N ALA A 610 7.61 -9.32 -0.29
CA ALA A 610 6.30 -8.76 -0.61
C ALA A 610 6.01 -8.82 -2.13
N SER A 611 4.93 -9.50 -2.53
CA SER A 611 4.42 -9.50 -3.91
C SER A 611 3.03 -8.89 -3.98
N MET A 612 2.78 -8.00 -4.95
CA MET A 612 1.49 -7.32 -5.07
C MET A 612 0.40 -8.21 -5.69
N THR A 613 -0.81 -8.20 -5.12
CA THR A 613 -2.00 -8.88 -5.68
C THR A 613 -2.99 -7.88 -6.31
N ARG A 614 -2.51 -6.70 -6.73
CA ARG A 614 -3.34 -5.60 -7.23
C ARG A 614 -4.03 -5.87 -8.57
N MET A 615 -3.73 -6.97 -9.27
CA MET A 615 -4.56 -7.40 -10.42
C MET A 615 -5.97 -7.83 -9.98
N PHE A 616 -6.17 -8.09 -8.68
CA PHE A 616 -7.45 -8.38 -8.09
C PHE A 616 -8.03 -7.17 -7.37
N ARG A 617 -9.37 -7.11 -7.33
CA ARG A 617 -10.10 -6.10 -6.59
C ARG A 617 -9.70 -6.13 -5.12
N GLU A 618 -9.34 -4.97 -4.58
CA GLU A 618 -8.91 -4.78 -3.19
C GLU A 618 -7.68 -5.62 -2.80
N GLY A 619 -6.91 -6.11 -3.79
CA GLY A 619 -5.65 -6.80 -3.56
C GLY A 619 -4.61 -5.90 -2.90
N ARG A 620 -3.91 -6.46 -1.92
CA ARG A 620 -2.72 -5.86 -1.27
C ARG A 620 -1.50 -6.69 -1.63
N THR A 621 -1.10 -7.59 -0.74
CA THR A 621 0.12 -8.38 -0.86
C THR A 621 -0.15 -9.87 -0.68
N GLU A 622 0.73 -10.67 -1.28
CA GLU A 622 1.01 -12.08 -0.99
C GLU A 622 2.51 -12.20 -0.66
N THR A 623 2.92 -13.34 -0.12
CA THR A 623 4.31 -13.64 0.22
C THR A 623 4.96 -14.50 -0.85
N VAL A 624 6.19 -14.14 -1.23
CA VAL A 624 7.12 -15.00 -1.94
C VAL A 624 8.15 -15.50 -0.94
N ARG A 625 8.35 -16.82 -0.86
CA ARG A 625 9.30 -17.46 0.05
C ARG A 625 10.63 -17.68 -0.68
N SER A 626 11.56 -16.73 -0.60
CA SER A 626 12.77 -16.70 -1.45
C SER A 626 13.82 -17.78 -1.12
N CYS A 627 13.76 -18.37 0.08
CA CYS A 627 14.60 -19.51 0.46
C CYS A 627 13.99 -20.80 -0.10
N THR A 628 14.54 -21.33 -1.19
CA THR A 628 14.06 -22.55 -1.85
C THR A 628 15.19 -23.57 -1.99
N SER A 629 14.85 -24.82 -2.26
CA SER A 629 15.85 -25.86 -2.53
C SER A 629 16.81 -25.47 -3.68
N GLU A 630 16.32 -24.75 -4.69
CA GLU A 630 17.14 -24.27 -5.80
C GLU A 630 18.07 -23.12 -5.40
N SER A 631 17.59 -22.15 -4.61
CA SER A 631 18.46 -21.05 -4.15
C SER A 631 19.50 -21.54 -3.14
N THR A 632 19.12 -22.43 -2.23
CA THR A 632 20.04 -23.04 -1.26
C THR A 632 21.10 -23.92 -1.93
N ALA A 633 20.74 -24.73 -2.93
CA ALA A 633 21.71 -25.50 -3.71
C ALA A 633 22.73 -24.61 -4.45
N PHE A 634 22.28 -23.50 -5.04
CA PHE A 634 23.18 -22.51 -5.63
C PHE A 634 24.12 -21.91 -4.58
N VAL A 635 23.59 -21.49 -3.43
CA VAL A 635 24.36 -20.85 -2.36
C VAL A 635 25.42 -21.79 -1.79
N GLN A 636 25.06 -23.05 -1.51
CA GLN A 636 26.01 -24.07 -1.03
C GLN A 636 27.14 -24.27 -2.03
N ALA A 637 26.82 -24.49 -3.31
CA ALA A 637 27.82 -24.66 -4.35
C ALA A 637 28.72 -23.43 -4.52
N MET A 638 28.17 -22.23 -4.37
CA MET A 638 28.93 -20.97 -4.45
C MET A 638 29.91 -20.81 -3.28
N VAL A 639 29.53 -21.26 -2.07
CA VAL A 639 30.37 -21.18 -0.87
C VAL A 639 31.44 -22.28 -0.83
N GLU A 640 31.13 -23.49 -1.32
CA GLU A 640 32.10 -24.59 -1.42
C GLU A 640 33.28 -24.25 -2.34
N GLY A 641 33.07 -23.47 -3.41
CA GLY A 641 34.14 -22.93 -4.26
C GLY A 641 34.86 -23.96 -5.15
N THR A 642 34.49 -25.24 -5.10
CA THR A 642 35.11 -26.33 -5.88
C THR A 642 34.43 -26.60 -7.22
N HIS A 643 33.29 -25.94 -7.49
CA HIS A 643 32.46 -26.20 -8.66
C HIS A 643 32.92 -25.44 -9.90
N MET A 644 32.77 -26.06 -11.08
CA MET A 644 33.01 -25.37 -12.35
C MET A 644 32.02 -24.20 -12.53
N LYS A 645 32.50 -23.09 -13.08
CA LYS A 645 31.70 -21.89 -13.37
C LYS A 645 30.39 -22.18 -14.11
N ALA A 646 30.42 -23.06 -15.12
CA ALA A 646 29.22 -23.44 -15.88
C ALA A 646 28.14 -24.13 -15.01
N HIS A 647 28.56 -24.90 -14.01
CA HIS A 647 27.65 -25.53 -13.05
C HIS A 647 26.97 -24.49 -12.17
N LEU A 648 27.74 -23.53 -11.62
CA LEU A 648 27.22 -22.42 -10.80
C LEU A 648 26.21 -21.56 -11.59
N GLN A 649 26.53 -21.22 -12.84
CA GLN A 649 25.61 -20.49 -13.73
C GLN A 649 24.27 -21.24 -13.94
N ASN A 650 24.33 -22.57 -14.08
CA ASN A 650 23.13 -23.39 -14.25
C ASN A 650 22.28 -23.44 -12.97
N LEU A 651 22.90 -23.61 -11.80
CA LEU A 651 22.20 -23.54 -10.52
C LEU A 651 21.57 -22.17 -10.29
N PHE A 652 22.31 -21.10 -10.56
CA PHE A 652 21.78 -19.73 -10.47
C PHE A 652 20.58 -19.51 -11.37
N ARG A 653 20.62 -20.01 -12.61
CA ARG A 653 19.49 -19.93 -13.56
C ARG A 653 18.25 -20.65 -13.01
N LYS A 654 18.42 -21.87 -12.50
CA LYS A 654 17.31 -22.65 -11.88
C LYS A 654 16.71 -21.92 -10.69
N ALA A 655 17.55 -21.38 -9.79
CA ALA A 655 17.09 -20.59 -8.65
C ALA A 655 16.31 -19.35 -9.12
N SER A 656 16.82 -18.65 -10.14
CA SER A 656 16.19 -17.45 -10.70
C SER A 656 14.83 -17.75 -11.34
N GLU A 657 14.73 -18.86 -12.08
CA GLU A 657 13.49 -19.31 -12.72
C GLU A 657 12.46 -19.74 -11.68
N LYS A 658 12.88 -20.47 -10.62
CA LYS A 658 12.00 -20.81 -9.49
C LYS A 658 11.47 -19.56 -8.81
N HIS A 659 12.33 -18.60 -8.48
CA HIS A 659 11.93 -17.34 -7.85
C HIS A 659 10.89 -16.58 -8.68
N GLN A 660 11.14 -16.40 -9.98
CA GLN A 660 10.20 -15.75 -10.88
C GLN A 660 8.86 -16.49 -10.97
N ASN A 661 8.89 -17.83 -11.03
CA ASN A 661 7.66 -18.63 -11.07
C ASN A 661 6.84 -18.44 -9.79
N MET A 662 7.47 -18.46 -8.62
CA MET A 662 6.80 -18.19 -7.35
C MET A 662 6.22 -16.77 -7.30
N TYR A 663 6.96 -15.76 -7.79
CA TYR A 663 6.48 -14.39 -7.86
C TYR A 663 5.24 -14.28 -8.75
N ARG A 664 5.22 -14.96 -9.90
CA ARG A 664 4.04 -15.05 -10.78
C ARG A 664 2.87 -15.71 -10.07
N LEU A 665 3.08 -16.85 -9.40
CA LEU A 665 2.06 -17.55 -8.63
C LEU A 665 1.46 -16.66 -7.53
N ALA A 666 2.30 -15.93 -6.78
CA ALA A 666 1.86 -15.00 -5.75
C ALA A 666 1.01 -13.86 -6.33
N MET A 667 1.50 -13.21 -7.39
CA MET A 667 0.78 -12.14 -8.10
C MET A 667 -0.59 -12.60 -8.64
N THR A 668 -0.72 -13.86 -9.07
CA THR A 668 -1.97 -14.44 -9.57
C THR A 668 -2.86 -15.07 -8.48
N GLY A 669 -2.58 -14.79 -7.21
CA GLY A 669 -3.40 -15.25 -6.08
C GLY A 669 -3.28 -16.75 -5.81
N SER A 670 -2.17 -17.37 -6.22
CA SER A 670 -1.83 -18.77 -5.98
C SER A 670 -0.69 -18.95 -4.98
N GLY A 671 -0.49 -17.97 -4.08
CA GLY A 671 0.49 -18.05 -3.00
C GLY A 671 0.07 -19.00 -1.86
N ILE A 672 0.91 -19.03 -0.83
CA ILE A 672 0.77 -19.95 0.32
C ILE A 672 0.16 -19.20 1.51
N ASP A 673 0.79 -18.09 1.88
CA ASP A 673 0.69 -17.50 3.21
C ASP A 673 -0.65 -16.83 3.49
N ARG A 674 -1.22 -16.05 2.54
CA ARG A 674 -2.57 -15.47 2.77
C ARG A 674 -3.65 -16.53 2.87
N HIS A 675 -3.49 -17.65 2.16
CA HIS A 675 -4.45 -18.74 2.23
C HIS A 675 -4.40 -19.43 3.60
N LEU A 676 -3.20 -19.80 4.08
CA LEU A 676 -3.03 -20.41 5.41
C LEU A 676 -3.47 -19.47 6.54
N PHE A 677 -3.17 -18.17 6.44
CA PHE A 677 -3.66 -17.14 7.35
C PHE A 677 -5.20 -17.12 7.41
N CYS A 678 -5.88 -17.10 6.26
CA CYS A 678 -7.34 -17.10 6.22
C CYS A 678 -7.94 -18.40 6.80
N LEU A 679 -7.32 -19.55 6.53
CA LEU A 679 -7.74 -20.83 7.13
C LEU A 679 -7.59 -20.80 8.66
N TYR A 680 -6.50 -20.22 9.17
CA TYR A 680 -6.30 -20.02 10.60
C TYR A 680 -7.36 -19.11 11.22
N VAL A 681 -7.69 -17.99 10.60
CA VAL A 681 -8.77 -17.11 11.08
C VAL A 681 -10.10 -17.87 11.15
N VAL A 682 -10.43 -18.67 10.13
CA VAL A 682 -11.62 -19.53 10.16
C VAL A 682 -11.54 -20.56 11.28
N SER A 683 -10.38 -21.18 11.50
CA SER A 683 -10.20 -22.18 12.58
C SER A 683 -10.51 -21.59 13.95
N LYS A 684 -10.12 -20.33 14.21
CA LYS A 684 -10.42 -19.62 15.46
C LYS A 684 -11.91 -19.35 15.62
N TYR A 685 -12.62 -18.93 14.58
CA TYR A 685 -14.09 -18.76 14.64
C TYR A 685 -14.88 -20.07 14.81
N LEU A 686 -14.26 -21.20 14.47
CA LEU A 686 -14.87 -22.52 14.67
C LEU A 686 -14.44 -23.19 15.98
N GLY A 687 -13.55 -22.56 16.76
CA GLY A 687 -12.98 -23.17 17.96
C GLY A 687 -12.15 -24.43 17.67
N VAL A 688 -11.60 -24.55 16.45
CA VAL A 688 -10.83 -25.73 16.02
C VAL A 688 -9.33 -25.44 16.18
N SER A 689 -8.65 -26.27 16.97
CA SER A 689 -7.19 -26.28 17.04
C SER A 689 -6.59 -27.12 15.91
N SER A 690 -5.53 -26.62 15.29
CA SER A 690 -4.74 -27.35 14.31
C SER A 690 -3.26 -27.21 14.67
N PRO A 691 -2.55 -28.30 14.98
CA PRO A 691 -1.11 -28.26 15.24
C PRO A 691 -0.34 -27.70 14.04
N PHE A 692 -0.69 -28.12 12.83
CA PHE A 692 -0.12 -27.61 11.58
C PHE A 692 -0.23 -26.07 11.49
N LEU A 693 -1.44 -25.52 11.61
CA LEU A 693 -1.61 -24.05 11.49
C LEU A 693 -0.95 -23.29 12.63
N ALA A 694 -0.88 -23.87 13.83
CA ALA A 694 -0.17 -23.26 14.96
C ALA A 694 1.33 -23.16 14.67
N GLU A 695 1.91 -24.19 14.08
CA GLU A 695 3.34 -24.27 13.78
C GLU A 695 3.72 -23.39 12.58
N VAL A 696 3.04 -23.54 11.44
CA VAL A 696 3.37 -22.79 10.21
C VAL A 696 3.30 -21.28 10.41
N LEU A 697 2.36 -20.81 11.23
CA LEU A 697 2.21 -19.39 11.52
C LEU A 697 3.17 -18.90 12.60
N SER A 698 3.91 -19.80 13.27
CA SER A 698 4.88 -19.51 14.33
C SER A 698 6.31 -19.27 13.93
N GLU A 699 6.64 -19.59 12.69
CA GLU A 699 7.98 -19.39 12.19
C GLU A 699 8.27 -17.88 12.01
N PRO A 700 9.34 -17.35 12.64
CA PRO A 700 9.71 -15.96 12.47
C PRO A 700 10.33 -15.73 11.09
N TRP A 701 9.93 -14.62 10.46
CA TRP A 701 10.50 -14.17 9.18
C TRP A 701 11.82 -13.45 9.44
N ARG A 702 12.90 -14.23 9.61
CA ARG A 702 14.23 -13.71 9.95
C ARG A 702 14.86 -12.87 8.85
N LEU A 703 14.40 -13.02 7.61
CA LEU A 703 14.73 -12.09 6.54
C LEU A 703 13.44 -11.56 5.92
N SER A 704 13.15 -10.28 6.13
CA SER A 704 11.96 -9.61 5.57
C SER A 704 12.38 -8.61 4.52
N THR A 705 11.94 -8.81 3.29
CA THR A 705 12.40 -8.06 2.13
C THR A 705 11.26 -7.39 1.37
N SER A 706 11.56 -6.25 0.74
CA SER A 706 10.67 -5.68 -0.27
C SER A 706 11.43 -4.85 -1.31
N GLN A 707 11.05 -5.05 -2.57
CA GLN A 707 11.39 -4.15 -3.65
C GLN A 707 10.40 -2.98 -3.67
N ILE A 708 10.91 -1.75 -3.73
CA ILE A 708 10.08 -0.58 -3.98
C ILE A 708 10.17 -0.26 -5.48
N ALA A 709 9.02 -0.07 -6.14
CA ALA A 709 8.98 0.29 -7.56
C ALA A 709 9.15 1.81 -7.74
N GLN A 710 9.92 2.18 -8.77
CA GLN A 710 10.12 3.56 -9.21
C GLN A 710 9.61 3.80 -10.63
N PHE A 711 9.39 5.08 -10.93
CA PHE A 711 8.90 5.59 -12.21
C PHE A 711 7.56 5.00 -12.63
N GLN A 712 6.66 4.79 -11.67
CA GLN A 712 5.28 4.36 -11.91
C GLN A 712 4.49 5.35 -12.78
N ILE A 713 4.75 6.66 -12.65
CA ILE A 713 4.05 7.71 -13.41
C ILE A 713 4.89 8.37 -14.50
N ARG A 714 6.21 8.15 -14.53
CA ARG A 714 7.15 8.70 -15.52
C ARG A 714 7.03 10.22 -15.69
N MET A 715 7.18 10.97 -14.59
CA MET A 715 7.11 12.44 -14.60
C MET A 715 8.25 13.10 -15.38
N PHE A 716 9.40 12.43 -15.44
CA PHE A 716 10.60 12.86 -16.14
C PHE A 716 11.35 11.62 -16.63
N ASP A 717 12.31 11.85 -17.52
CA ASP A 717 13.17 10.80 -18.07
C ASP A 717 14.41 10.64 -17.16
N PRO A 718 14.58 9.50 -16.47
CA PRO A 718 15.75 9.27 -15.62
C PRO A 718 17.07 9.27 -16.39
N ASP A 719 17.05 8.98 -17.70
CA ASP A 719 18.26 8.98 -18.52
C ASP A 719 18.74 10.43 -18.79
N GLN A 720 17.81 11.39 -18.85
CA GLN A 720 18.12 12.83 -18.98
C GLN A 720 18.47 13.47 -17.63
N TYR A 721 17.98 12.90 -16.53
CA TYR A 721 18.14 13.44 -15.17
C TYR A 721 18.70 12.37 -14.22
N PRO A 722 19.94 11.89 -14.43
CA PRO A 722 20.49 10.74 -13.71
C PRO A 722 20.69 10.95 -12.20
N ASN A 723 20.74 12.19 -11.73
CA ASN A 723 20.80 12.50 -10.30
C ASN A 723 19.42 12.52 -9.63
N HIS A 724 18.32 12.50 -10.38
CA HIS A 724 16.96 12.55 -9.85
C HIS A 724 16.43 11.14 -9.52
N LEU A 725 17.27 10.36 -8.83
CA LEU A 725 16.95 9.02 -8.37
C LEU A 725 16.56 9.10 -6.89
N GLY A 726 15.42 8.51 -6.54
CA GLY A 726 15.11 8.27 -5.13
C GLY A 726 15.87 7.03 -4.64
N PRO A 727 16.40 7.00 -3.41
CA PRO A 727 16.95 5.77 -2.88
C PRO A 727 15.84 4.79 -2.43
N GLY A 728 14.59 5.26 -2.37
CA GLY A 728 13.47 4.48 -1.89
C GLY A 728 13.26 4.76 -0.40
N GLY A 729 13.17 3.70 0.39
CA GLY A 729 12.73 3.75 1.77
C GLY A 729 12.97 2.43 2.48
N GLY A 730 12.76 2.39 3.79
CA GLY A 730 13.01 1.21 4.61
C GLY A 730 12.02 1.04 5.75
N PHE A 731 12.21 -0.05 6.50
CA PHE A 731 11.40 -0.45 7.65
C PHE A 731 12.30 -1.20 8.66
N GLY A 732 11.85 -1.32 9.92
CA GLY A 732 12.56 -2.10 10.93
C GLY A 732 12.47 -3.62 10.70
N PRO A 733 13.29 -4.43 11.38
CA PRO A 733 13.20 -5.89 11.27
C PRO A 733 11.89 -6.40 11.89
N VAL A 734 11.32 -7.46 11.31
CA VAL A 734 10.05 -8.06 11.80
C VAL A 734 10.25 -9.15 12.86
N ALA A 735 11.49 -9.54 13.10
CA ALA A 735 11.92 -10.47 14.15
C ALA A 735 13.14 -9.86 14.85
N ASP A 736 13.25 -10.08 16.16
CA ASP A 736 14.33 -9.49 16.96
C ASP A 736 15.71 -10.03 16.55
N ASP A 737 15.76 -11.30 16.12
CA ASP A 737 16.95 -12.01 15.63
C ASP A 737 17.05 -12.02 14.09
N GLY A 738 16.41 -11.04 13.42
CA GLY A 738 16.29 -10.97 11.97
C GLY A 738 16.68 -9.63 11.35
N TYR A 739 16.60 -9.59 10.02
CA TYR A 739 16.90 -8.43 9.19
C TYR A 739 15.65 -7.94 8.44
N GLY A 740 15.51 -6.61 8.33
CA GLY A 740 14.67 -5.95 7.34
C GLY A 740 15.52 -5.46 6.17
N VAL A 741 15.17 -5.80 4.93
CA VAL A 741 15.90 -5.36 3.74
C VAL A 741 14.96 -4.77 2.71
N SER A 742 15.04 -3.46 2.49
CA SER A 742 14.43 -2.84 1.31
C SER A 742 15.47 -2.52 0.27
N TYR A 743 15.12 -2.66 -1.00
CA TYR A 743 15.99 -2.26 -2.10
C TYR A 743 15.25 -1.58 -3.24
N MET A 744 15.97 -0.71 -3.91
CA MET A 744 15.52 0.07 -5.05
C MET A 744 16.47 -0.10 -6.22
N ILE A 745 16.00 -0.71 -7.30
CA ILE A 745 16.76 -0.83 -8.54
C ILE A 745 16.51 0.45 -9.35
N ALA A 746 17.27 1.51 -9.04
CA ALA A 746 17.01 2.88 -9.47
C ALA A 746 17.42 3.16 -10.93
N GLY A 747 18.45 2.46 -11.44
CA GLY A 747 19.01 2.77 -12.75
C GLY A 747 19.71 1.60 -13.43
N GLU A 748 20.37 1.90 -14.55
CA GLU A 748 21.20 0.94 -15.28
C GLU A 748 22.40 0.46 -14.44
N ASN A 749 22.96 1.37 -13.61
CA ASN A 749 24.16 1.15 -12.79
C ASN A 749 23.94 1.36 -11.29
N THR A 750 22.71 1.56 -10.81
CA THR A 750 22.48 1.97 -9.42
C THR A 750 21.40 1.14 -8.75
N ILE A 751 21.72 0.61 -7.56
CA ILE A 751 20.78 -0.02 -6.63
C ILE A 751 20.99 0.61 -5.25
N PHE A 752 19.93 0.98 -4.56
CA PHE A 752 20.00 1.38 -3.15
C PHE A 752 19.50 0.26 -2.26
N PHE A 753 20.14 0.10 -1.11
CA PHE A 753 19.77 -0.86 -0.08
C PHE A 753 19.52 -0.16 1.26
N HIS A 754 18.54 -0.66 1.99
CA HIS A 754 18.21 -0.27 3.36
C HIS A 754 18.15 -1.54 4.20
N VAL A 755 19.16 -1.77 5.04
CA VAL A 755 19.28 -2.96 5.88
C VAL A 755 19.07 -2.56 7.34
N SER A 756 18.10 -3.15 8.01
CA SER A 756 17.82 -2.91 9.43
C SER A 756 17.97 -4.19 10.25
N SER A 757 18.43 -4.03 11.49
CA SER A 757 18.50 -5.11 12.50
C SER A 757 18.39 -4.52 13.91
N LYS A 758 18.49 -5.34 14.95
CA LYS A 758 18.50 -4.87 16.35
C LYS A 758 19.87 -5.03 16.99
N PHE A 759 20.35 -4.01 17.70
CA PHE A 759 21.60 -4.06 18.46
C PHE A 759 21.55 -5.09 19.59
N SER A 760 20.37 -5.32 20.17
CA SER A 760 20.12 -6.31 21.22
C SER A 760 20.34 -7.76 20.76
N SER A 761 20.33 -8.02 19.45
CA SER A 761 20.58 -9.35 18.91
C SER A 761 22.08 -9.52 18.61
N SER A 762 22.74 -10.42 19.36
CA SER A 762 24.13 -10.82 19.09
C SER A 762 24.31 -11.53 17.74
N GLU A 763 23.21 -11.95 17.15
CA GLU A 763 23.13 -12.74 15.94
C GLU A 763 23.17 -11.87 14.66
N THR A 764 22.73 -10.62 14.75
CA THR A 764 22.52 -9.73 13.61
C THR A 764 23.44 -8.51 13.65
N ASN A 765 23.90 -8.05 12.48
CA ASN A 765 24.58 -6.77 12.32
C ASN A 765 24.31 -6.23 10.91
N ALA A 766 23.62 -5.10 10.81
CA ALA A 766 23.14 -4.54 9.55
C ALA A 766 24.29 -4.15 8.61
N GLN A 767 25.38 -3.60 9.16
CA GLN A 767 26.55 -3.20 8.37
C GLN A 767 27.29 -4.42 7.80
N ARG A 768 27.57 -5.42 8.63
CA ARG A 768 28.19 -6.69 8.24
C ARG A 768 27.37 -7.39 7.17
N PHE A 769 26.06 -7.50 7.38
CA PHE A 769 25.17 -8.12 6.40
C PHE A 769 25.11 -7.31 5.10
N GLY A 770 25.05 -5.98 5.16
CA GLY A 770 25.12 -5.11 3.98
C GLY A 770 26.41 -5.29 3.16
N ASN A 771 27.55 -5.46 3.84
CA ASN A 771 28.82 -5.78 3.16
C ASN A 771 28.79 -7.15 2.49
N HIS A 772 28.17 -8.15 3.12
CA HIS A 772 27.92 -9.44 2.48
C HIS A 772 26.98 -9.34 1.26
N ILE A 773 25.98 -8.45 1.29
CA ILE A 773 25.12 -8.17 0.13
C ILE A 773 25.93 -7.59 -1.01
N ARG A 774 26.77 -6.57 -0.76
CA ARG A 774 27.67 -5.99 -1.77
C ARG A 774 28.53 -7.06 -2.43
N GLN A 775 29.18 -7.89 -1.61
CA GLN A 775 30.04 -8.96 -2.13
C GLN A 775 29.25 -10.03 -2.89
N ALA A 776 28.08 -10.44 -2.40
CA ALA A 776 27.25 -11.42 -3.08
C ALA A 776 26.78 -10.94 -4.46
N LEU A 777 26.43 -9.66 -4.61
CA LEU A 777 26.08 -9.07 -5.90
C LEU A 777 27.26 -9.15 -6.89
N LEU A 778 28.46 -8.77 -6.44
CA LEU A 778 29.68 -8.80 -7.26
C LEU A 778 30.04 -10.23 -7.67
N ASP A 779 30.06 -11.16 -6.72
CA ASP A 779 30.42 -12.56 -6.98
C ASP A 779 29.49 -13.23 -7.98
N ILE A 780 28.18 -12.95 -7.89
CA ILE A 780 27.20 -13.46 -8.84
C ILE A 780 27.42 -12.82 -10.21
N ALA A 781 27.73 -11.52 -10.29
CA ALA A 781 28.02 -10.85 -11.56
C ALA A 781 29.28 -11.41 -12.25
N ASP A 782 30.31 -11.74 -11.49
CA ASP A 782 31.56 -12.34 -11.99
C ASP A 782 31.34 -13.72 -12.63
N LEU A 783 30.29 -14.45 -12.20
CA LEU A 783 29.86 -15.67 -12.87
C LEU A 783 29.45 -15.43 -14.33
N PHE A 784 29.06 -14.22 -14.73
CA PHE A 784 28.57 -13.96 -16.08
C PHE A 784 29.56 -13.22 -16.99
N GLN A 785 30.72 -12.77 -16.47
CA GLN A 785 31.81 -12.16 -17.26
C GLN A 785 31.31 -11.14 -18.30
N VAL A 786 30.30 -10.35 -17.95
CA VAL A 786 29.87 -9.23 -18.79
C VAL A 786 31.02 -8.20 -18.72
N PRO A 787 31.57 -7.73 -19.86
CA PRO A 787 32.68 -6.77 -19.84
C PRO A 787 32.36 -5.62 -18.90
N LYS A 788 33.29 -5.28 -18.00
CA LYS A 788 33.20 -4.06 -17.19
C LYS A 788 32.98 -2.92 -18.19
N ALA A 789 31.90 -2.16 -18.03
CA ALA A 789 31.73 -0.95 -18.80
C ALA A 789 32.92 -0.06 -18.44
N ASP A 790 33.69 0.37 -19.45
CA ASP A 790 34.81 1.28 -19.24
C ASP A 790 34.29 2.52 -18.49
N SER A 791 35.05 2.85 -17.43
CA SER A 791 34.78 3.87 -16.41
C SER A 791 34.45 5.25 -16.97
#